data_AF-A0A9P9UAG9-F1
#
_entry.id   AF-A0A9P9UAG9-F1
#
_cell.length_a   1.000
_cell.length_b   1.000
_cell.length_c   1.000
_cell.angle_alpha   90.00
_cell.angle_beta   90.00
_cell.angle_gamma   90.00
#
_symmetry.space_group_name_H-M   'P 1'
#
loop_
_entity.id
_entity.type
_entity.pdbx_description
1 polymer ?
#
loop_
_entity_poly.entity_id
_entity_poly.type
_entity_poly.pdbx_seq_one_letter_code
_entity_poly.pdbx_strand_id
1 'polypeptide(L)'
;MSTAWGKAGRFTAKALGIKLQDKDPYDEVTRGESIISNHTTSSFVEEPPHTSEFLRELVPSGKQLGDYAISLFPFTSWIGHYNLQWLVGDLVAGITIGAIVIPQGMAYAQLANLEPQFGLYSSFMGVLIYWFFATSKDITIGPVAVLSSLTGGVVANVMEELPGVPGHVIASALSILSGAIVLFIGLIRCGWIVDIISLTALSAFMTGSALNIAVGQIPTLMGIKGFSTRDPAYLVFIHTLQGLPRTKLDAAMGLTALFMLYGIRSLCNYVARRWPQHQRVAFFLSTLRTVFVILLYTMISWLANKDLPRGTSKFKILFDVPRGFKNAAVPVLDKELASKLAGTLPATVIVLLIEHIAIAKSFGRINNYSIDPSQEMVAIGVTNMLGPFLGGYAATGSFSRTAVKSKAGVRTPFAGVITAIVVLLAIYALPAVFYYIPNASLAAVIIHAVGDLITPPNTIYQFWLVSPLEVIIFFVGVFVTVFSTIENGIYCTVCLSFAVLLFRILKAQGRFLGRVKVHSVLGDHVIGDDPRKPVDEGYGTFVGGSSQDAPYRNIFLPITHADGSNPEIELDNPYPGIFIYRFSEGFNYPNASHTLEYMVRYIHKNTRRTTLAQFDRLGDRPWNDPGPSRRKLKVAARAGIDSNEIGVNMHLPTLKAIILDFSSVNNIDITSVQQLIDVRNQLDRYASPDVVDWHVACISNRWTKRALVSAGFGYPSANMPDGQIRRWKSIFSVAEIGGEQSAAATAEQEVNEKEFGPTLSARGRVAQQQQQRGGGNSMDIESGSATDDTEAVGTLKATASGSERVPGDAATHSRFGSIGNGGGRTVAVHGINRPLFHVDLTSALQSAIANVEARVEFTGTASSIKGVEPVATPTPISQSQENFEGGSTSGGSPGTGSKPLGVSLPPYELVDPRKEDQSPGSKP
;
A
#
# COMPACT_ATOMS: atom_id res chain seq x y z
N MET A 1 -30.40 11.04 -23.48
CA MET A 1 -29.71 9.74 -23.68
C MET A 1 -29.96 8.74 -22.54
N SER A 2 -29.87 9.10 -21.25
CA SER A 2 -30.06 8.14 -20.13
C SER A 2 -31.39 7.36 -20.15
N THR A 3 -32.48 7.99 -20.59
CA THR A 3 -33.82 7.37 -20.66
C THR A 3 -33.99 6.31 -21.75
N ALA A 4 -33.27 6.43 -22.88
CA ALA A 4 -33.32 5.45 -23.96
C ALA A 4 -32.50 4.19 -23.62
N TRP A 5 -31.32 4.38 -23.02
CA TRP A 5 -30.47 3.29 -22.55
C TRP A 5 -31.10 2.51 -21.38
N GLY A 6 -31.82 3.20 -20.49
CA GLY A 6 -32.58 2.55 -19.42
C GLY A 6 -33.71 1.64 -19.93
N LYS A 7 -34.46 2.08 -20.96
CA LYS A 7 -35.53 1.28 -21.57
C LYS A 7 -34.98 0.08 -22.35
N ALA A 8 -33.90 0.27 -23.11
CA ALA A 8 -33.21 -0.81 -23.81
C ALA A 8 -32.66 -1.85 -22.81
N GLY A 9 -32.02 -1.40 -21.72
CA GLY A 9 -31.54 -2.29 -20.66
C GLY A 9 -32.65 -3.09 -19.98
N ARG A 10 -33.79 -2.47 -19.68
CA ARG A 10 -34.97 -3.18 -19.11
C ARG A 10 -35.56 -4.20 -20.08
N PHE A 11 -35.63 -3.87 -21.36
CA PHE A 11 -36.09 -4.80 -22.40
C PHE A 11 -35.14 -5.99 -22.53
N THR A 12 -33.82 -5.75 -22.62
CA THR A 12 -32.81 -6.80 -22.70
C THR A 12 -32.80 -7.67 -21.45
N ALA A 13 -32.94 -7.09 -20.25
CA ALA A 13 -33.06 -7.84 -19.01
C ALA A 13 -34.29 -8.77 -19.03
N LYS A 14 -35.45 -8.25 -19.44
CA LYS A 14 -36.68 -9.05 -19.58
C LYS A 14 -36.54 -10.15 -20.64
N ALA A 15 -35.88 -9.87 -21.77
CA ALA A 15 -35.62 -10.83 -22.84
C ALA A 15 -34.65 -11.95 -22.41
N LEU A 16 -33.67 -11.63 -21.56
CA LEU A 16 -32.72 -12.59 -20.99
C LEU A 16 -33.27 -13.30 -19.73
N GLY A 17 -34.53 -13.07 -19.35
CA GLY A 17 -35.14 -13.66 -18.15
C GLY A 17 -34.57 -13.13 -16.83
N ILE A 18 -33.82 -12.02 -16.87
CA ILE A 18 -33.28 -11.35 -15.69
C ILE A 18 -34.44 -10.67 -14.96
N LYS A 19 -34.76 -11.17 -13.77
CA LYS A 19 -35.71 -10.53 -12.86
C LYS A 19 -35.07 -9.26 -12.30
N LEU A 20 -35.41 -8.12 -12.89
CA LEU A 20 -35.11 -6.83 -12.28
C LEU A 20 -35.92 -6.75 -10.98
N GLN A 21 -35.27 -6.43 -9.87
CA GLN A 21 -36.00 -6.06 -8.66
C GLN A 21 -36.74 -4.76 -8.96
N ASP A 22 -38.03 -4.85 -9.28
CA ASP A 22 -38.94 -3.71 -9.49
C ASP A 22 -39.28 -2.95 -8.19
N LYS A 23 -38.60 -3.26 -7.07
CA LYS A 23 -38.77 -2.50 -5.84
C LYS A 23 -38.10 -1.14 -6.02
N ASP A 24 -38.88 -0.13 -6.38
CA ASP A 24 -38.52 1.25 -6.08
C ASP A 24 -38.26 1.33 -4.57
N PRO A 25 -37.00 1.48 -4.12
CA PRO A 25 -36.69 1.52 -2.69
C PRO A 25 -37.33 2.74 -2.01
N TYR A 26 -37.84 3.69 -2.79
CA TYR A 26 -38.48 4.91 -2.36
C TYR A 26 -39.87 4.68 -1.74
N ASP A 27 -40.59 3.63 -2.15
CA ASP A 27 -41.98 3.39 -1.71
C ASP A 27 -42.10 2.55 -0.42
N GLU A 28 -41.07 1.75 -0.07
CA GLU A 28 -41.07 0.97 1.20
C GLU A 28 -40.40 1.72 2.36
N VAL A 29 -39.46 2.65 2.08
CA VAL A 29 -38.73 3.41 3.12
C VAL A 29 -39.62 4.45 3.81
N THR A 30 -40.74 4.83 3.20
CA THR A 30 -41.75 5.74 3.77
C THR A 30 -42.65 5.10 4.84
N ARG A 31 -42.62 3.78 5.04
CA ARG A 31 -43.48 3.07 6.03
C ARG A 31 -42.72 2.53 7.24
N GLY A 32 -41.68 3.24 7.67
CA GLY A 32 -41.10 3.16 9.01
C GLY A 32 -41.33 4.48 9.74
N GLU A 33 -42.58 4.76 10.10
CA GLU A 33 -43.00 6.03 10.73
C GLU A 33 -42.32 6.23 12.09
N SER A 34 -41.15 6.89 12.09
CA SER A 34 -40.68 7.82 13.12
C SER A 34 -39.28 8.39 12.85
N ILE A 35 -38.95 8.87 11.63
CA ILE A 35 -37.62 9.46 11.40
C ILE A 35 -37.74 10.79 10.67
N ILE A 36 -37.52 11.86 11.45
CA ILE A 36 -37.41 13.28 11.10
C ILE A 36 -38.76 14.00 11.04
N SER A 37 -39.15 14.58 12.19
CA SER A 37 -40.13 15.67 12.23
C SER A 37 -39.64 16.84 11.38
N ASN A 38 -40.58 17.57 10.77
CA ASN A 38 -40.47 18.55 9.68
C ASN A 38 -39.43 19.71 9.77
N HIS A 39 -38.43 19.66 10.65
CA HIS A 39 -37.57 20.82 10.91
C HIS A 39 -36.05 20.66 10.81
N THR A 40 -35.45 19.49 10.59
CA THR A 40 -33.98 19.41 10.82
C THR A 40 -33.08 18.59 9.90
N THR A 41 -33.52 17.89 8.85
CA THR A 41 -32.52 17.17 8.00
C THR A 41 -33.00 17.03 6.57
N SER A 42 -32.19 17.44 5.58
CA SER A 42 -32.46 17.04 4.18
C SER A 42 -32.25 15.55 4.03
N SER A 43 -33.25 14.85 3.49
CA SER A 43 -33.23 13.42 3.21
C SER A 43 -32.19 13.11 2.13
N PHE A 44 -30.95 12.83 2.54
CA PHE A 44 -29.93 12.36 1.62
C PHE A 44 -30.24 10.91 1.25
N VAL A 45 -30.51 10.67 -0.03
CA VAL A 45 -30.72 9.33 -0.59
C VAL A 45 -29.49 8.96 -1.41
N GLU A 46 -28.84 7.85 -1.04
CA GLU A 46 -27.64 7.40 -1.73
C GLU A 46 -28.01 6.65 -3.02
N GLU A 47 -27.51 7.14 -4.16
CA GLU A 47 -27.67 6.51 -5.47
C GLU A 47 -26.56 5.49 -5.77
N PRO A 48 -26.89 4.30 -6.31
CA PRO A 48 -25.90 3.29 -6.66
C PRO A 48 -25.00 3.77 -7.81
N PRO A 49 -23.67 3.52 -7.79
CA PRO A 49 -22.77 3.92 -8.87
C PRO A 49 -23.14 3.25 -10.18
N HIS A 50 -23.10 3.98 -11.30
CA HIS A 50 -23.47 3.44 -12.61
C HIS A 50 -22.26 2.93 -13.41
N THR A 51 -22.45 1.89 -14.22
CA THR A 51 -21.38 1.37 -15.10
C THR A 51 -20.91 2.40 -16.12
N SER A 52 -21.80 3.31 -16.54
CA SER A 52 -21.44 4.43 -17.42
C SER A 52 -20.52 5.44 -16.73
N GLU A 53 -20.65 5.66 -15.43
CA GLU A 53 -19.75 6.53 -14.66
C GLU A 53 -18.36 5.90 -14.59
N PHE A 54 -18.29 4.61 -14.26
CA PHE A 54 -17.03 3.86 -14.27
C PHE A 54 -16.31 3.90 -15.62
N LEU A 55 -17.03 3.70 -16.73
CA LEU A 55 -16.43 3.80 -18.06
C LEU A 55 -15.99 5.23 -18.39
N ARG A 56 -16.73 6.25 -17.94
CA ARG A 56 -16.33 7.66 -18.09
C ARG A 56 -15.11 8.03 -17.25
N GLU A 57 -14.94 7.41 -16.08
CA GLU A 57 -13.74 7.57 -15.24
C GLU A 57 -12.51 6.92 -15.87
N LEU A 58 -12.69 5.84 -16.66
CA LEU A 58 -11.60 5.15 -17.35
C LEU A 58 -11.16 5.83 -18.66
N VAL A 59 -12.07 6.50 -19.37
CA VAL A 59 -11.76 7.13 -20.66
C VAL A 59 -11.17 8.51 -20.43
N PRO A 60 -9.93 8.78 -20.87
CA PRO A 60 -9.31 10.09 -20.67
C PRO A 60 -10.03 11.16 -21.49
N SER A 61 -10.19 12.34 -20.89
CA SER A 61 -10.60 13.56 -21.57
C SER A 61 -9.54 14.03 -22.57
N GLY A 62 -9.95 14.80 -23.59
CA GLY A 62 -9.01 15.37 -24.57
C GLY A 62 -7.89 16.21 -23.93
N LYS A 63 -8.20 16.93 -22.83
CA LYS A 63 -7.21 17.66 -22.04
C LYS A 63 -6.19 16.71 -21.39
N GLN A 64 -6.65 15.61 -20.80
CA GLN A 64 -5.76 14.60 -20.21
C GLN A 64 -4.86 13.93 -21.25
N LEU A 65 -5.32 13.74 -22.50
CA LEU A 65 -4.47 13.28 -23.60
C LEU A 65 -3.39 14.31 -23.97
N GLY A 66 -3.73 15.59 -23.99
CA GLY A 66 -2.76 16.67 -24.18
C GLY A 66 -1.72 16.74 -23.05
N ASP A 67 -2.18 16.71 -21.80
CA ASP A 67 -1.32 16.70 -20.61
C ASP A 67 -0.42 15.45 -20.59
N TYR A 68 -0.93 14.30 -21.05
CA TYR A 68 -0.15 13.09 -21.23
C TYR A 68 0.98 13.28 -22.26
N ALA A 69 0.67 13.81 -23.44
CA ALA A 69 1.68 14.03 -24.48
C ALA A 69 2.80 14.99 -24.03
N ILE A 70 2.46 16.02 -23.25
CA ILE A 70 3.44 16.94 -22.65
C ILE A 70 4.26 16.22 -21.57
N SER A 71 3.63 15.37 -20.75
CA SER A 71 4.31 14.61 -19.69
C SER A 71 5.37 13.64 -20.20
N LEU A 72 5.29 13.21 -21.47
CA LEU A 72 6.30 12.37 -22.12
C LEU A 72 7.65 13.08 -22.30
N PHE A 73 7.69 14.42 -22.23
CA PHE A 73 8.91 15.21 -22.40
C PHE A 73 9.19 16.07 -21.15
N PRO A 74 9.63 15.47 -20.01
CA PRO A 74 9.85 16.20 -18.76
C PRO A 74 10.84 17.36 -18.86
N PHE A 75 11.78 17.32 -19.82
CA PHE A 75 12.77 18.38 -20.01
C PHE A 75 12.16 19.76 -20.24
N THR A 76 10.95 19.81 -20.81
CA THR A 76 10.22 21.07 -21.08
C THR A 76 9.92 21.86 -19.81
N SER A 77 9.81 21.21 -18.66
CA SER A 77 9.51 21.86 -17.37
C SER A 77 10.68 22.64 -16.78
N TRP A 78 11.93 22.20 -17.00
CA TRP A 78 13.11 22.76 -16.33
C TRP A 78 14.10 23.44 -17.28
N ILE A 79 14.08 23.13 -18.58
CA ILE A 79 15.07 23.68 -19.53
C ILE A 79 15.02 25.22 -19.63
N GLY A 80 13.82 25.81 -19.50
CA GLY A 80 13.65 27.28 -19.49
C GLY A 80 14.16 27.97 -18.22
N HIS A 81 14.37 27.21 -17.14
CA HIS A 81 14.87 27.69 -15.84
C HIS A 81 16.37 27.38 -15.63
N TYR A 82 17.05 26.93 -16.68
CA TYR A 82 18.45 26.49 -16.61
C TYR A 82 19.39 27.69 -16.39
N ASN A 83 20.27 27.60 -15.40
CA ASN A 83 21.17 28.68 -15.00
C ASN A 83 22.65 28.27 -15.02
N LEU A 84 23.56 29.25 -14.94
CA LEU A 84 25.00 29.01 -15.02
C LEU A 84 25.55 28.17 -13.84
N GLN A 85 24.94 28.27 -12.66
CA GLN A 85 25.34 27.47 -11.51
C GLN A 85 25.03 25.98 -11.72
N TRP A 86 23.90 25.68 -12.38
CA TRP A 86 23.57 24.32 -12.80
C TRP A 86 24.52 23.81 -13.86
N LEU A 87 24.90 24.65 -14.83
CA LEU A 87 25.89 24.30 -15.84
C LEU A 87 27.23 23.88 -15.22
N VAL A 88 27.74 24.61 -14.23
CA VAL A 88 29.01 24.26 -13.56
C VAL A 88 28.90 22.91 -12.84
N GLY A 89 27.80 22.67 -12.13
CA GLY A 89 27.56 21.40 -11.45
C GLY A 89 27.46 20.22 -12.43
N ASP A 90 26.73 20.43 -13.53
CA ASP A 90 26.55 19.43 -14.59
C ASP A 90 27.85 19.19 -15.37
N LEU A 91 28.70 20.21 -15.54
CA LEU A 91 30.01 20.08 -16.18
C LEU A 91 30.96 19.21 -15.36
N VAL A 92 31.08 19.48 -14.05
CA VAL A 92 31.92 18.69 -13.15
C VAL A 92 31.43 17.23 -13.09
N ALA A 93 30.12 17.03 -12.92
CA ALA A 93 29.53 15.71 -12.91
C ALA A 93 29.71 14.99 -14.27
N GLY A 94 29.44 15.68 -15.38
CA GLY A 94 29.48 15.14 -16.74
C GLY A 94 30.89 14.70 -17.15
N ILE A 95 31.92 15.50 -16.85
CA ILE A 95 33.32 15.16 -17.12
C ILE A 95 33.77 13.98 -16.24
N THR A 96 33.43 14.00 -14.96
CA THR A 96 33.78 12.91 -14.01
C THR A 96 33.20 11.58 -14.49
N ILE A 97 31.92 11.56 -14.87
CA ILE A 97 31.26 10.37 -15.37
C ILE A 97 31.76 9.97 -16.76
N GLY A 98 32.06 10.95 -17.63
CA GLY A 98 32.68 10.70 -18.94
C GLY A 98 33.99 9.94 -18.81
N ALA A 99 34.85 10.34 -17.88
CA ALA A 99 36.11 9.67 -17.62
C ALA A 99 35.91 8.22 -17.12
N ILE A 100 34.90 7.97 -16.28
CA ILE A 100 34.61 6.65 -15.69
C ILE A 100 33.93 5.71 -16.68
N VAL A 101 33.01 6.21 -17.50
CA VAL A 101 32.18 5.38 -18.37
C VAL A 101 32.96 4.78 -19.54
N ILE A 102 34.02 5.44 -20.00
CA ILE A 102 34.86 4.95 -21.11
C ILE A 102 35.49 3.57 -20.80
N PRO A 103 36.32 3.40 -19.76
CA PRO A 103 36.92 2.11 -19.45
C PRO A 103 35.88 1.08 -19.01
N GLN A 104 34.86 1.49 -18.25
CA GLN A 104 33.79 0.59 -17.81
C GLN A 104 32.97 0.04 -18.98
N GLY A 105 32.60 0.91 -19.94
CA GLY A 105 31.83 0.51 -21.11
C GLY A 105 32.57 -0.51 -21.97
N MET A 106 33.86 -0.30 -22.22
CA MET A 106 34.71 -1.26 -22.93
C MET A 106 34.79 -2.60 -22.20
N ALA A 107 34.98 -2.57 -20.87
CA ALA A 107 35.05 -3.78 -20.05
C ALA A 107 33.71 -4.56 -20.08
N TYR A 108 32.58 -3.85 -20.05
CA TYR A 108 31.26 -4.47 -20.09
C TYR A 108 30.90 -5.02 -21.48
N ALA A 109 31.37 -4.41 -22.58
CA ALA A 109 31.21 -5.00 -23.90
C ALA A 109 31.87 -6.39 -24.01
N GLN A 110 33.03 -6.58 -23.37
CA GLN A 110 33.68 -7.89 -23.29
C GLN A 110 32.84 -8.91 -22.50
N LEU A 111 32.12 -8.48 -21.45
CA LEU A 111 31.14 -9.33 -20.75
C LEU A 111 29.95 -9.71 -21.64
N ALA A 112 29.61 -8.87 -22.63
CA ALA A 112 28.58 -9.15 -23.62
C ALA A 112 29.06 -9.98 -24.82
N ASN A 113 30.32 -10.44 -24.81
CA ASN A 113 30.94 -11.13 -25.94
C ASN A 113 31.01 -10.26 -27.23
N LEU A 114 31.15 -8.94 -27.03
CA LEU A 114 31.26 -7.96 -28.09
C LEU A 114 32.62 -7.27 -28.03
N GLU A 115 33.01 -6.68 -29.15
CA GLU A 115 34.20 -5.85 -29.19
C GLU A 115 34.02 -4.56 -28.36
N PRO A 116 35.11 -3.99 -27.82
CA PRO A 116 35.06 -2.88 -26.87
C PRO A 116 34.31 -1.62 -27.36
N GLN A 117 34.31 -1.35 -28.67
CA GLN A 117 33.64 -0.19 -29.25
C GLN A 117 32.12 -0.21 -29.05
N PHE A 118 31.49 -1.39 -29.02
CA PHE A 118 30.04 -1.52 -28.77
C PHE A 118 29.67 -0.98 -27.38
N GLY A 119 30.58 -1.08 -26.41
CA GLY A 119 30.43 -0.48 -25.09
C GLY A 119 30.51 1.04 -25.11
N LEU A 120 31.39 1.61 -25.93
CA LEU A 120 31.50 3.07 -26.12
C LEU A 120 30.25 3.63 -26.84
N TYR A 121 29.77 2.93 -27.87
CA TYR A 121 28.57 3.31 -28.62
C TYR A 121 27.33 3.28 -27.71
N SER A 122 27.16 2.22 -26.93
CA SER A 122 26.07 2.11 -25.94
C SER A 122 26.15 3.16 -24.85
N SER A 123 27.36 3.51 -24.40
CA SER A 123 27.58 4.55 -23.40
C SER A 123 27.20 5.93 -23.93
N PHE A 124 27.59 6.25 -25.18
CA PHE A 124 27.24 7.50 -25.85
C PHE A 124 25.72 7.66 -26.01
N MET A 125 25.06 6.66 -26.60
CA MET A 125 23.61 6.69 -26.82
C MET A 125 22.82 6.71 -25.52
N GLY A 126 23.28 5.94 -24.53
CA GLY A 126 22.68 5.90 -23.20
C GLY A 126 22.53 7.27 -22.57
N VAL A 127 23.64 8.00 -22.44
CA VAL A 127 23.66 9.30 -21.75
C VAL A 127 23.09 10.44 -22.61
N LEU A 128 23.12 10.33 -23.94
CA LEU A 128 22.61 11.35 -24.85
C LEU A 128 21.07 11.37 -24.93
N ILE A 129 20.42 10.21 -24.95
CA ILE A 129 18.95 10.14 -25.12
C ILE A 129 18.21 10.39 -23.81
N TYR A 130 18.80 9.98 -22.69
CA TYR A 130 18.14 9.96 -21.40
C TYR A 130 17.52 11.30 -20.99
N TRP A 131 18.23 12.42 -21.16
CA TRP A 131 17.77 13.73 -20.64
C TRP A 131 16.46 14.25 -21.25
N PHE A 132 16.08 13.78 -22.45
CA PHE A 132 14.81 14.14 -23.09
C PHE A 132 13.60 13.58 -22.34
N PHE A 133 13.72 12.36 -21.82
CA PHE A 133 12.61 11.60 -21.26
C PHE A 133 12.74 11.38 -19.74
N ALA A 134 13.90 11.68 -19.15
CA ALA A 134 14.21 11.40 -17.75
C ALA A 134 13.39 12.24 -16.77
N THR A 135 12.98 11.60 -15.67
CA THR A 135 12.54 12.26 -14.44
C THR A 135 13.68 12.33 -13.41
N SER A 136 14.67 11.45 -13.50
CA SER A 136 15.85 11.46 -12.63
C SER A 136 17.06 12.18 -13.21
N LYS A 137 17.62 13.12 -12.44
CA LYS A 137 18.87 13.83 -12.75
C LYS A 137 20.13 13.00 -12.48
N ASP A 138 20.07 12.07 -11.53
CA ASP A 138 21.26 11.39 -11.00
C ASP A 138 21.66 10.18 -11.85
N ILE A 139 20.70 9.51 -12.50
CA ILE A 139 20.98 8.28 -13.23
C ILE A 139 21.95 8.53 -14.39
N THR A 140 22.85 7.57 -14.59
CA THR A 140 23.67 7.46 -15.79
C THR A 140 23.31 6.16 -16.51
N ILE A 141 22.74 6.28 -17.72
CA ILE A 141 22.47 5.13 -18.58
C ILE A 141 23.75 4.70 -19.32
N GLY A 142 23.92 3.40 -19.49
CA GLY A 142 24.91 2.82 -20.40
C GLY A 142 24.99 1.31 -20.19
N PRO A 143 26.00 0.65 -20.74
CA PRO A 143 26.24 -0.76 -20.45
C PRO A 143 26.51 -0.95 -18.95
N VAL A 144 25.99 -2.05 -18.40
CA VAL A 144 26.22 -2.46 -17.00
C VAL A 144 26.64 -3.92 -16.96
N ALA A 145 27.34 -4.31 -15.90
CA ALA A 145 27.94 -5.63 -15.79
C ALA A 145 26.90 -6.76 -15.89
N VAL A 146 25.76 -6.61 -15.20
CA VAL A 146 24.72 -7.63 -15.10
C VAL A 146 24.02 -7.85 -16.44
N LEU A 147 23.46 -6.79 -17.03
CA LEU A 147 22.83 -6.85 -18.35
C LEU A 147 23.80 -7.26 -19.46
N SER A 148 25.08 -6.88 -19.37
CA SER A 148 26.09 -7.31 -20.34
C SER A 148 26.41 -8.79 -20.20
N SER A 149 26.52 -9.31 -18.97
CA SER A 149 26.72 -10.75 -18.74
C SER A 149 25.55 -11.57 -19.29
N LEU A 150 24.31 -11.12 -19.05
CA LEU A 150 23.10 -11.72 -19.60
C LEU A 150 23.13 -11.70 -21.14
N THR A 151 23.40 -10.53 -21.73
CA THR A 151 23.51 -10.36 -23.19
C THR A 151 24.57 -11.29 -23.77
N GLY A 152 25.73 -11.44 -23.12
CA GLY A 152 26.79 -12.33 -23.57
C GLY A 152 26.42 -13.81 -23.52
N GLY A 153 25.62 -14.23 -22.54
CA GLY A 153 25.04 -15.59 -22.51
C GLY A 153 24.06 -15.82 -23.66
N VAL A 154 23.16 -14.87 -23.91
CA VAL A 154 22.22 -14.93 -25.04
C VAL A 154 22.96 -14.97 -26.38
N VAL A 155 23.97 -14.11 -26.56
CA VAL A 155 24.80 -14.08 -27.77
C VAL A 155 25.50 -15.42 -27.99
N ALA A 156 26.09 -16.01 -26.94
CA ALA A 156 26.76 -17.31 -27.05
C ALA A 156 25.78 -18.42 -27.47
N ASN A 157 24.63 -18.53 -26.81
CA ASN A 157 23.63 -19.57 -27.11
C ASN A 157 23.06 -19.42 -28.52
N VAL A 158 22.74 -18.19 -28.95
CA VAL A 158 22.18 -17.95 -30.29
C VAL A 158 23.23 -18.14 -31.39
N MET A 159 24.51 -17.83 -31.13
CA MET A 159 25.58 -18.09 -32.10
C MET A 159 25.82 -19.58 -32.33
N GLU A 160 25.59 -20.44 -31.33
CA GLU A 160 25.65 -21.90 -31.49
C GLU A 160 24.51 -22.41 -32.38
N GLU A 161 23.32 -21.81 -32.27
CA GLU A 161 22.16 -22.17 -33.09
C GLU A 161 22.19 -21.54 -34.50
N LEU A 162 22.75 -20.34 -34.64
CA LEU A 162 22.81 -19.53 -35.86
C LEU A 162 24.25 -19.06 -36.14
N PRO A 163 25.15 -19.95 -36.61
CA PRO A 163 26.58 -19.63 -36.76
C PRO A 163 26.90 -18.56 -37.81
N GLY A 164 25.94 -18.16 -38.65
CA GLY A 164 26.11 -17.11 -39.67
C GLY A 164 25.85 -15.67 -39.18
N VAL A 165 25.29 -15.48 -37.98
CA VAL A 165 24.92 -14.16 -37.48
C VAL A 165 26.00 -13.62 -36.53
N PRO A 166 26.58 -12.43 -36.77
CA PRO A 166 27.58 -11.88 -35.88
C PRO A 166 26.98 -11.45 -34.54
N GLY A 167 27.74 -11.63 -33.46
CA GLY A 167 27.25 -11.40 -32.09
C GLY A 167 26.67 -10.00 -31.84
N HIS A 168 27.23 -8.97 -32.48
CA HIS A 168 26.71 -7.60 -32.35
C HIS A 168 25.30 -7.42 -32.94
N VAL A 169 24.94 -8.18 -33.99
CA VAL A 169 23.58 -8.13 -34.57
C VAL A 169 22.59 -8.77 -33.60
N ILE A 170 22.97 -9.89 -32.96
CA ILE A 170 22.15 -10.55 -31.94
C ILE A 170 21.91 -9.61 -30.75
N ALA A 171 22.98 -8.97 -30.26
CA ALA A 171 22.89 -8.03 -29.14
C ALA A 171 22.06 -6.78 -29.47
N SER A 172 22.19 -6.24 -30.69
CA SER A 172 21.36 -5.14 -31.19
C SER A 172 19.89 -5.54 -31.32
N ALA A 173 19.58 -6.73 -31.84
CA ALA A 173 18.21 -7.24 -31.93
C ALA A 173 17.57 -7.45 -30.56
N LEU A 174 18.32 -8.01 -29.60
CA LEU A 174 17.88 -8.15 -28.21
C LEU A 174 17.58 -6.79 -27.58
N SER A 175 18.43 -5.78 -27.82
CA SER A 175 18.22 -4.41 -27.34
C SER A 175 16.93 -3.79 -27.90
N ILE A 176 16.65 -3.96 -29.20
CA ILE A 176 15.42 -3.42 -29.82
C ILE A 176 14.19 -4.11 -29.27
N LEU A 177 14.17 -5.44 -29.19
CA LEU A 177 13.00 -6.19 -28.74
C LEU A 177 12.71 -5.90 -27.26
N SER A 178 13.73 -5.95 -26.41
CA SER A 178 13.59 -5.62 -24.98
C SER A 178 13.20 -4.15 -24.77
N GLY A 179 13.82 -3.22 -25.52
CA GLY A 179 13.49 -1.80 -25.50
C GLY A 179 12.07 -1.50 -25.97
N ALA A 180 11.57 -2.19 -27.00
CA ALA A 180 10.20 -2.05 -27.49
C ALA A 180 9.16 -2.53 -26.46
N ILE A 181 9.43 -3.66 -25.80
CA ILE A 181 8.56 -4.15 -24.71
C ILE A 181 8.52 -3.14 -23.57
N VAL A 182 9.68 -2.66 -23.14
CA VAL A 182 9.77 -1.69 -22.04
C VAL A 182 9.13 -0.35 -22.41
N LEU A 183 9.35 0.14 -23.63
CA LEU A 183 8.69 1.33 -24.14
C LEU A 183 7.17 1.16 -24.13
N PHE A 184 6.67 0.02 -24.59
CA PHE A 184 5.23 -0.28 -24.58
C PHE A 184 4.66 -0.24 -23.16
N ILE A 185 5.31 -0.90 -22.19
CA ILE A 185 4.91 -0.89 -20.78
C ILE A 185 4.90 0.53 -20.20
N GLY A 186 5.90 1.34 -20.54
CA GLY A 186 5.99 2.75 -20.14
C GLY A 186 4.86 3.61 -20.73
N LEU A 187 4.57 3.44 -22.02
CA LEU A 187 3.52 4.20 -22.72
C LEU A 187 2.12 3.89 -22.14
N ILE A 188 1.83 2.63 -21.80
CA ILE A 188 0.55 2.26 -21.16
C ILE A 188 0.49 2.60 -19.65
N ARG A 189 1.52 3.24 -19.10
CA ARG A 189 1.65 3.60 -17.67
C ARG A 189 1.55 2.42 -16.70
N CYS A 190 2.11 1.28 -17.08
CA CYS A 190 2.20 0.08 -16.24
C CYS A 190 3.42 0.09 -15.30
N GLY A 191 3.87 1.26 -14.83
CA GLY A 191 5.01 1.40 -13.92
C GLY A 191 4.86 0.67 -12.58
N TRP A 192 3.61 0.40 -12.17
CA TRP A 192 3.28 -0.34 -10.94
C TRP A 192 3.76 -1.80 -10.97
N ILE A 193 4.01 -2.40 -12.15
CA ILE A 193 4.47 -3.79 -12.25
C ILE A 193 5.81 -4.01 -11.53
N VAL A 194 6.62 -2.97 -11.43
CA VAL A 194 7.94 -3.04 -10.79
C VAL A 194 7.83 -3.11 -9.28
N ASP A 195 6.72 -2.65 -8.71
CA ASP A 195 6.46 -2.72 -7.28
C ASP A 195 6.11 -4.15 -6.81
N ILE A 196 5.90 -5.09 -7.74
CA ILE A 196 5.73 -6.52 -7.44
C ILE A 196 7.07 -7.18 -7.04
N ILE A 197 8.21 -6.63 -7.50
CA ILE A 197 9.52 -7.19 -7.19
C ILE A 197 9.99 -6.68 -5.83
N SER A 198 10.20 -7.61 -4.89
CA SER A 198 10.67 -7.30 -3.54
C SER A 198 12.12 -6.78 -3.55
N LEU A 199 12.44 -5.91 -2.59
CA LEU A 199 13.81 -5.42 -2.38
C LEU A 199 14.79 -6.57 -2.08
N THR A 200 14.29 -7.65 -1.46
CA THR A 200 15.08 -8.83 -1.12
C THR A 200 15.41 -9.68 -2.33
N ALA A 201 14.46 -9.87 -3.26
CA ALA A 201 14.73 -10.51 -4.55
C ALA A 201 15.79 -9.73 -5.34
N LEU A 202 15.66 -8.40 -5.39
CA LEU A 202 16.65 -7.53 -6.04
C LEU A 202 18.04 -7.66 -5.39
N SER A 203 18.11 -7.60 -4.05
CA SER A 203 19.38 -7.70 -3.32
C SER A 203 20.07 -9.06 -3.54
N ALA A 204 19.28 -10.13 -3.57
CA ALA A 204 19.76 -11.49 -3.82
C ALA A 204 20.32 -11.64 -5.24
N PHE A 205 19.57 -11.16 -6.23
CA PHE A 205 19.98 -11.13 -7.63
C PHE A 205 21.27 -10.33 -7.84
N MET A 206 21.36 -9.12 -7.26
CA MET A 206 22.56 -8.27 -7.38
C MET A 206 23.78 -8.93 -6.76
N THR A 207 23.61 -9.55 -5.58
CA THR A 207 24.69 -10.25 -4.88
C THR A 207 25.14 -11.51 -5.64
N GLY A 208 24.19 -12.34 -6.08
CA GLY A 208 24.48 -13.55 -6.86
C GLY A 208 25.16 -13.22 -8.19
N SER A 209 24.65 -12.22 -8.92
CA SER A 209 25.24 -11.77 -10.19
C SER A 209 26.64 -11.19 -9.98
N ALA A 210 26.84 -10.37 -8.93
CA ALA A 210 28.15 -9.83 -8.60
C ALA A 210 29.18 -10.92 -8.31
N LEU A 211 28.80 -11.97 -7.55
CA LEU A 211 29.66 -13.12 -7.29
C LEU A 211 29.99 -13.88 -8.58
N ASN A 212 28.98 -14.17 -9.41
CA ASN A 212 29.18 -14.89 -10.67
C ASN A 212 30.11 -14.12 -11.62
N ILE A 213 29.88 -12.81 -11.80
CA ILE A 213 30.74 -11.96 -12.63
C ILE A 213 32.15 -11.88 -12.06
N ALA A 214 32.31 -11.69 -10.74
CA ALA A 214 33.63 -11.62 -10.11
C ALA A 214 34.45 -12.89 -10.36
N VAL A 215 33.84 -14.07 -10.17
CA VAL A 215 34.47 -15.37 -10.43
C VAL A 215 34.79 -15.54 -11.92
N GLY A 216 33.86 -15.18 -12.81
CA GLY A 216 34.04 -15.20 -14.26
C GLY A 216 35.21 -14.34 -14.77
N GLN A 217 35.61 -13.31 -14.02
CA GLN A 217 36.73 -12.44 -14.37
C GLN A 217 38.10 -12.91 -13.87
N ILE A 218 38.15 -13.82 -12.89
CA ILE A 218 39.44 -14.32 -12.34
C ILE A 218 40.30 -14.98 -13.42
N PRO A 219 39.78 -15.81 -14.35
CA PRO A 219 40.60 -16.39 -15.42
C PRO A 219 41.28 -15.34 -16.30
N THR A 220 40.56 -14.28 -16.69
CA THR A 220 41.10 -13.17 -17.48
C THR A 220 42.11 -12.35 -16.68
N LEU A 221 41.85 -12.12 -15.39
CA LEU A 221 42.78 -11.44 -14.47
C LEU A 221 44.12 -12.18 -14.39
N MET A 222 44.07 -13.51 -14.37
CA MET A 222 45.22 -14.40 -14.16
C MET A 222 45.89 -14.87 -15.48
N GLY A 223 45.30 -14.58 -16.63
CA GLY A 223 45.78 -15.03 -17.96
C GLY A 223 45.56 -16.51 -18.27
N ILE A 224 44.64 -17.16 -17.56
CA ILE A 224 44.34 -18.60 -17.69
C ILE A 224 43.37 -18.80 -18.86
N LYS A 225 43.58 -19.86 -19.65
CA LYS A 225 42.71 -20.26 -20.78
C LYS A 225 42.40 -21.75 -20.68
N GLY A 226 41.34 -22.18 -21.37
CA GLY A 226 41.02 -23.61 -21.57
C GLY A 226 39.67 -24.07 -21.01
N PHE A 227 38.84 -23.15 -20.50
CA PHE A 227 37.47 -23.43 -20.07
C PHE A 227 36.59 -22.20 -20.29
N SER A 228 35.28 -22.41 -20.26
CA SER A 228 34.30 -21.33 -20.39
C SER A 228 34.24 -20.53 -19.09
N THR A 229 34.40 -19.21 -19.17
CA THR A 229 34.20 -18.31 -18.03
C THR A 229 32.73 -18.01 -17.75
N ARG A 230 31.82 -18.71 -18.45
CA ARG A 230 30.36 -18.55 -18.38
C ARG A 230 29.64 -19.79 -17.83
N ASP A 231 30.38 -20.85 -17.53
CA ASP A 231 29.83 -21.97 -16.76
C ASP A 231 29.32 -21.46 -15.40
N PRO A 232 28.44 -22.21 -14.72
CA PRO A 232 28.08 -21.91 -13.33
C PRO A 232 29.29 -21.54 -12.49
N ALA A 233 29.16 -20.51 -11.65
CA ALA A 233 30.30 -19.86 -10.99
C ALA A 233 31.18 -20.85 -10.21
N TYR A 234 30.58 -21.89 -9.61
CA TYR A 234 31.33 -22.92 -8.89
C TYR A 234 32.27 -23.73 -9.80
N LEU A 235 31.87 -24.03 -11.05
CA LEU A 235 32.72 -24.74 -12.02
C LEU A 235 33.87 -23.85 -12.49
N VAL A 236 33.57 -22.58 -12.81
CA VAL A 236 34.57 -21.58 -13.18
C VAL A 236 35.60 -21.44 -12.06
N PHE A 237 35.17 -21.38 -10.80
CA PHE A 237 36.05 -21.32 -9.65
C PHE A 237 36.95 -22.56 -9.54
N ILE A 238 36.39 -23.77 -9.66
CA ILE A 238 37.15 -25.03 -9.61
C ILE A 238 38.18 -25.09 -10.75
N HIS A 239 37.79 -24.81 -11.99
CA HIS A 239 38.69 -24.81 -13.14
C HIS A 239 39.77 -23.73 -13.03
N THR A 240 39.45 -22.58 -12.42
CA THR A 240 40.42 -21.53 -12.13
C THR A 240 41.48 -22.01 -11.15
N LEU A 241 41.07 -22.69 -10.07
CA LEU A 241 42.00 -23.26 -9.09
C LEU A 241 42.91 -24.32 -9.73
N GLN A 242 42.35 -25.19 -10.57
CA GLN A 242 43.14 -26.17 -11.35
C GLN A 242 44.10 -25.50 -12.34
N GLY A 243 43.74 -24.32 -12.84
CA GLY A 243 44.53 -23.53 -13.80
C GLY A 243 45.60 -22.63 -13.17
N LEU A 244 45.67 -22.49 -11.84
CA LEU A 244 46.64 -21.63 -11.15
C LEU A 244 48.12 -21.87 -11.54
N PRO A 245 48.58 -23.12 -11.76
CA PRO A 245 49.96 -23.36 -12.22
C PRO A 245 50.25 -22.82 -13.63
N ARG A 246 49.22 -22.49 -14.43
CA ARG A 246 49.33 -22.02 -15.82
C ARG A 246 49.20 -20.50 -15.95
N THR A 247 49.35 -19.78 -14.85
CA THR A 247 49.23 -18.33 -14.80
C THR A 247 50.31 -17.64 -15.64
N LYS A 248 49.95 -16.49 -16.23
CA LYS A 248 50.83 -15.73 -17.14
C LYS A 248 51.22 -14.38 -16.54
N LEU A 249 52.06 -13.63 -17.26
CA LEU A 249 52.39 -12.23 -16.93
C LEU A 249 51.14 -11.33 -16.81
N ASP A 250 50.00 -11.72 -17.40
CA ASP A 250 48.70 -11.09 -17.18
C ASP A 250 48.35 -10.99 -15.69
N ALA A 251 48.65 -12.01 -14.88
CA ALA A 251 48.39 -12.02 -13.43
C ALA A 251 49.13 -10.90 -12.70
N ALA A 252 50.37 -10.60 -13.11
CA ALA A 252 51.15 -9.51 -12.54
C ALA A 252 50.46 -8.16 -12.80
N MET A 253 49.91 -7.94 -14.00
CA MET A 253 49.17 -6.72 -14.35
C MET A 253 47.80 -6.66 -13.65
N GLY A 254 47.07 -7.78 -13.60
CA GLY A 254 45.73 -7.85 -13.03
C GLY A 254 45.70 -7.71 -11.51
N LEU A 255 46.49 -8.53 -10.80
CA LEU A 255 46.49 -8.55 -9.33
C LEU A 255 47.00 -7.24 -8.73
N THR A 256 48.06 -6.66 -9.31
CA THR A 256 48.57 -5.37 -8.85
C THR A 256 47.60 -4.23 -9.15
N ALA A 257 46.90 -4.25 -10.28
CA ALA A 257 45.85 -3.28 -10.58
C ALA A 257 44.68 -3.41 -9.59
N LEU A 258 44.24 -4.63 -9.30
CA LEU A 258 43.18 -4.90 -8.32
C LEU A 258 43.57 -4.44 -6.91
N PHE A 259 44.79 -4.78 -6.48
CA PHE A 259 45.36 -4.33 -5.22
C PHE A 259 45.40 -2.81 -5.14
N MET A 260 45.83 -2.14 -6.23
CA MET A 260 45.89 -0.68 -6.28
C MET A 260 44.50 -0.03 -6.20
N LEU A 261 43.48 -0.59 -6.87
CA LEU A 261 42.10 -0.08 -6.79
C LEU A 261 41.56 -0.11 -5.35
N TYR A 262 41.70 -1.24 -4.66
CA TYR A 262 41.29 -1.36 -3.26
C TYR A 262 42.20 -0.56 -2.31
N GLY A 263 43.49 -0.47 -2.60
CA GLY A 263 44.47 0.33 -1.86
C GLY A 263 44.13 1.83 -1.90
N ILE A 264 43.89 2.38 -3.09
CA ILE A 264 43.46 3.78 -3.27
C ILE A 264 42.13 4.02 -2.55
N ARG A 265 41.17 3.10 -2.67
CA ARG A 265 39.88 3.20 -1.97
C ARG A 265 40.07 3.24 -0.45
N SER A 266 40.84 2.30 0.11
CA SER A 266 41.09 2.19 1.55
C SER A 266 41.81 3.43 2.08
N LEU A 267 42.87 3.86 1.38
CA LEU A 267 43.63 5.06 1.73
C LEU A 267 42.77 6.32 1.69
N CYS A 268 42.01 6.54 0.61
CA CYS A 268 41.14 7.71 0.51
C CYS A 268 40.04 7.71 1.58
N ASN A 269 39.48 6.54 1.92
CA ASN A 269 38.48 6.42 2.99
C ASN A 269 39.10 6.67 4.37
N TYR A 270 40.33 6.22 4.61
CA TYR A 270 41.07 6.49 5.84
C TYR A 270 41.37 8.00 5.97
N VAL A 271 41.90 8.61 4.91
CA VAL A 271 42.17 10.07 4.82
C VAL A 271 40.89 10.88 5.06
N ALA A 272 39.78 10.49 4.43
CA ALA A 272 38.49 11.17 4.60
C ALA A 272 37.98 11.12 6.05
N ARG A 273 38.22 10.00 6.77
CA ARG A 273 37.85 9.87 8.19
C ARG A 273 38.81 10.60 9.12
N ARG A 274 40.11 10.56 8.82
CA ARG A 274 41.17 11.13 9.67
C ARG A 274 41.27 12.65 9.55
N TRP A 275 41.02 13.19 8.36
CA TRP A 275 41.07 14.63 8.05
C TRP A 275 39.79 15.09 7.33
N PRO A 276 38.71 15.40 8.09
CA PRO A 276 37.43 15.82 7.52
C PRO A 276 37.52 17.05 6.60
N GLN A 277 38.48 17.96 6.85
CA GLN A 277 38.70 19.14 6.00
C GLN A 277 39.03 18.79 4.54
N HIS A 278 39.68 17.64 4.29
CA HIS A 278 40.08 17.20 2.95
C HIS A 278 39.14 16.15 2.35
N GLN A 279 37.98 15.89 2.98
CA GLN A 279 37.04 14.85 2.57
C GLN A 279 36.58 14.99 1.12
N ARG A 280 36.37 16.22 0.62
CA ARG A 280 35.97 16.47 -0.77
C ARG A 280 37.05 16.03 -1.76
N VAL A 281 38.31 16.39 -1.50
CA VAL A 281 39.44 16.01 -2.36
C VAL A 281 39.65 14.50 -2.32
N ALA A 282 39.62 13.90 -1.12
CA ALA A 282 39.71 12.45 -0.96
C ALA A 282 38.58 11.71 -1.69
N PHE A 283 37.37 12.27 -1.70
CA PHE A 283 36.23 11.72 -2.44
C PHE A 283 36.45 11.75 -3.96
N PHE A 284 36.86 12.89 -4.52
CA PHE A 284 37.12 13.00 -5.97
C PHE A 284 38.31 12.11 -6.40
N LEU A 285 39.37 12.05 -5.58
CA LEU A 285 40.52 11.18 -5.84
C LEU A 285 40.12 9.70 -5.81
N SER A 286 39.30 9.31 -4.83
CA SER A 286 38.73 7.96 -4.72
C SER A 286 37.84 7.62 -5.92
N THR A 287 37.14 8.60 -6.47
CA THR A 287 36.24 8.47 -7.63
C THR A 287 37.01 8.26 -8.94
N LEU A 288 38.12 8.99 -9.12
CA LEU A 288 38.99 8.87 -10.31
C LEU A 288 39.91 7.65 -10.28
N ARG A 289 39.89 6.83 -9.21
CA ARG A 289 40.76 5.65 -9.05
C ARG A 289 40.75 4.72 -10.27
N THR A 290 39.58 4.44 -10.83
CA THR A 290 39.44 3.52 -11.97
C THR A 290 40.13 4.08 -13.22
N VAL A 291 39.97 5.37 -13.47
CA VAL A 291 40.59 6.07 -14.59
C VAL A 291 42.09 6.12 -14.41
N PHE A 292 42.55 6.50 -13.22
CA PHE A 292 43.97 6.56 -12.87
C PHE A 292 44.66 5.21 -13.04
N VAL A 293 44.07 4.13 -12.50
CA VAL A 293 44.62 2.77 -12.63
C VAL A 293 44.66 2.34 -14.09
N ILE A 294 43.60 2.56 -14.87
CA ILE A 294 43.62 2.20 -16.30
C ILE A 294 44.70 2.97 -17.05
N LEU A 295 44.84 4.28 -16.84
CA LEU A 295 45.87 5.08 -17.50
C LEU A 295 47.28 4.63 -17.11
N LEU A 296 47.53 4.38 -15.81
CA LEU A 296 48.81 3.92 -15.30
C LEU A 296 49.20 2.57 -15.92
N TYR A 297 48.29 1.58 -15.91
CA TYR A 297 48.58 0.26 -16.46
C TYR A 297 48.64 0.25 -17.99
N THR A 298 47.95 1.16 -18.66
CA THR A 298 48.12 1.41 -20.10
C THR A 298 49.50 1.97 -20.40
N MET A 299 50.00 2.91 -19.59
CA MET A 299 51.35 3.45 -19.71
C MET A 299 52.42 2.37 -19.47
N ILE A 300 52.27 1.57 -18.41
CA ILE A 300 53.17 0.43 -18.13
C ILE A 300 53.15 -0.56 -19.30
N SER A 301 51.97 -0.83 -19.86
CA SER A 301 51.80 -1.71 -21.02
C SER A 301 52.43 -1.18 -22.29
N TRP A 302 52.29 0.12 -22.55
CA TRP A 302 52.96 0.77 -23.66
C TRP A 302 54.48 0.66 -23.52
N LEU A 303 55.04 0.98 -22.35
CA LEU A 303 56.48 0.85 -22.08
C LEU A 303 56.99 -0.59 -22.25
N ALA A 304 56.18 -1.59 -21.89
CA ALA A 304 56.55 -2.99 -21.99
C ALA A 304 56.49 -3.56 -23.43
N ASN A 305 55.62 -2.98 -24.27
CA ASN A 305 55.30 -3.50 -25.61
C ASN A 305 55.68 -2.57 -26.78
N LYS A 306 56.19 -1.36 -26.54
CA LYS A 306 56.53 -0.38 -27.60
C LYS A 306 57.58 -0.88 -28.60
N ASP A 307 58.50 -1.74 -28.16
CA ASP A 307 59.61 -2.24 -28.98
C ASP A 307 59.24 -3.55 -29.72
N LEU A 308 58.02 -4.05 -29.53
CA LEU A 308 57.51 -5.26 -30.19
C LEU A 308 56.76 -4.91 -31.50
N PRO A 309 56.79 -5.81 -32.50
CA PRO A 309 55.94 -5.67 -33.69
C PRO A 309 54.46 -5.56 -33.32
N ARG A 310 53.74 -4.69 -34.03
CA ARG A 310 52.30 -4.49 -33.87
C ARG A 310 51.57 -5.83 -34.03
N GLY A 311 50.62 -6.13 -33.14
CA GLY A 311 49.94 -7.44 -33.06
C GLY A 311 50.60 -8.46 -32.11
N THR A 312 51.84 -8.24 -31.66
CA THR A 312 52.49 -9.09 -30.64
C THR A 312 52.56 -8.36 -29.29
N SER A 313 52.32 -9.09 -28.20
CA SER A 313 52.35 -8.51 -26.85
C SER A 313 52.81 -9.53 -25.80
N LYS A 314 53.48 -9.06 -24.74
CA LYS A 314 53.97 -9.93 -23.64
C LYS A 314 52.83 -10.50 -22.78
N PHE A 315 51.71 -9.81 -22.75
CA PHE A 315 50.46 -10.17 -22.07
C PHE A 315 49.28 -9.65 -22.90
N LYS A 316 48.06 -10.12 -22.65
CA LYS A 316 46.91 -9.87 -23.52
C LYS A 316 46.45 -8.41 -23.44
N ILE A 317 46.60 -7.68 -24.55
CA ILE A 317 46.11 -6.30 -24.70
C ILE A 317 44.85 -6.24 -25.57
N LEU A 318 44.23 -5.07 -25.65
CA LEU A 318 42.99 -4.84 -26.38
C LEU A 318 43.14 -4.88 -27.91
N PHE A 319 44.29 -4.42 -28.42
CA PHE A 319 44.54 -4.19 -29.85
C PHE A 319 43.65 -3.11 -30.47
N ASP A 320 43.49 -3.10 -31.79
CA ASP A 320 42.90 -1.99 -32.52
C ASP A 320 41.40 -1.79 -32.19
N VAL A 321 41.07 -0.60 -31.70
CA VAL A 321 39.69 -0.11 -31.56
C VAL A 321 39.40 0.86 -32.71
N PRO A 322 38.30 0.68 -33.46
CA PRO A 322 38.00 1.55 -34.59
C PRO A 322 37.76 3.00 -34.15
N ARG A 323 38.29 3.95 -34.92
CA ARG A 323 37.99 5.39 -34.75
C ARG A 323 36.61 5.71 -35.31
N GLY A 324 35.80 6.42 -34.52
CA GLY A 324 34.45 6.86 -34.91
C GLY A 324 33.40 5.75 -34.88
N PHE A 325 32.20 6.06 -35.36
CA PHE A 325 31.08 5.12 -35.48
C PHE A 325 31.19 4.32 -36.78
N LYS A 326 31.91 3.19 -36.76
CA LYS A 326 32.06 2.31 -37.93
C LYS A 326 30.92 1.31 -38.09
N ASN A 327 30.18 1.05 -37.01
CA ASN A 327 29.07 0.11 -36.96
C ASN A 327 27.69 0.80 -36.91
N ALA A 328 27.62 2.06 -37.35
CA ALA A 328 26.33 2.74 -37.52
C ALA A 328 25.61 2.15 -38.73
N ALA A 329 24.50 1.47 -38.47
CA ALA A 329 23.71 0.78 -39.48
C ALA A 329 22.26 0.66 -39.00
N VAL A 330 21.33 0.44 -39.94
CA VAL A 330 19.97 0.04 -39.58
C VAL A 330 20.04 -1.37 -38.97
N PRO A 331 19.56 -1.57 -37.73
CA PRO A 331 19.61 -2.87 -37.10
C PRO A 331 18.78 -3.90 -37.86
N VAL A 332 19.37 -5.06 -38.12
CA VAL A 332 18.69 -6.16 -38.81
C VAL A 332 17.92 -6.99 -37.79
N LEU A 333 16.59 -7.04 -37.94
CA LEU A 333 15.71 -7.87 -37.14
C LEU A 333 15.00 -8.87 -38.04
N ASP A 334 15.49 -10.10 -38.06
CA ASP A 334 14.86 -11.21 -38.77
C ASP A 334 13.85 -11.93 -37.86
N LYS A 335 12.81 -12.51 -38.46
CA LYS A 335 11.79 -13.32 -37.78
C LYS A 335 12.42 -14.54 -37.10
N GLU A 336 13.40 -15.17 -37.74
CA GLU A 336 14.11 -16.32 -37.16
C GLU A 336 14.87 -15.91 -35.89
N LEU A 337 15.66 -14.84 -35.97
CA LEU A 337 16.39 -14.29 -34.82
C LEU A 337 15.44 -13.88 -33.69
N ALA A 338 14.33 -13.20 -34.01
CA ALA A 338 13.32 -12.82 -33.02
C ALA A 338 12.69 -14.04 -32.32
N SER A 339 12.45 -15.13 -33.05
CA SER A 339 11.92 -16.37 -32.47
C SER A 339 12.90 -17.01 -31.50
N LYS A 340 14.21 -16.96 -31.79
CA LYS A 340 15.25 -17.50 -30.90
C LYS A 340 15.44 -16.65 -29.63
N LEU A 341 15.28 -15.34 -29.75
CA LEU A 341 15.37 -14.41 -28.62
C LEU A 341 14.13 -14.45 -27.71
N ALA A 342 12.98 -14.89 -28.20
CA ALA A 342 11.71 -14.83 -27.47
C ALA A 342 11.78 -15.45 -26.05
N GLY A 343 12.50 -16.56 -25.87
CA GLY A 343 12.65 -17.23 -24.57
C GLY A 343 13.49 -16.46 -23.56
N THR A 344 14.39 -15.57 -24.00
CA THR A 344 15.30 -14.80 -23.13
C THR A 344 14.82 -13.37 -22.86
N LEU A 345 13.80 -12.90 -23.60
CA LEU A 345 13.21 -11.57 -23.43
C LEU A 345 12.64 -11.33 -22.02
N PRO A 346 11.90 -12.25 -21.37
CA PRO A 346 11.34 -11.99 -20.05
C PRO A 346 12.42 -11.66 -19.01
N ALA A 347 13.47 -12.47 -18.91
CA ALA A 347 14.61 -12.20 -18.03
C ALA A 347 15.29 -10.87 -18.37
N THR A 348 15.53 -10.60 -19.66
CA THR A 348 16.19 -9.37 -20.12
C THR A 348 15.37 -8.13 -19.75
N VAL A 349 14.06 -8.15 -20.00
CA VAL A 349 13.15 -7.04 -19.68
C VAL A 349 13.07 -6.82 -18.17
N ILE A 350 12.96 -7.90 -17.39
CA ILE A 350 12.92 -7.85 -15.92
C ILE A 350 14.19 -7.17 -15.38
N VAL A 351 15.37 -7.61 -15.83
CA VAL A 351 16.66 -7.01 -15.42
C VAL A 351 16.76 -5.55 -15.86
N LEU A 352 16.42 -5.27 -17.12
CA LEU A 352 16.47 -3.92 -17.71
C LEU A 352 15.62 -2.93 -16.91
N LEU A 353 14.39 -3.34 -16.54
CA LEU A 353 13.43 -2.54 -15.78
C LEU A 353 13.81 -2.37 -14.32
N ILE A 354 14.05 -3.48 -13.60
CA ILE A 354 14.24 -3.43 -12.15
C ILE A 354 15.50 -2.66 -11.81
N GLU A 355 16.61 -2.95 -12.48
CA GLU A 355 17.90 -2.31 -12.17
C GLU A 355 17.76 -0.79 -12.31
N HIS A 356 17.14 -0.34 -13.40
CA HIS A 356 16.94 1.08 -13.65
C HIS A 356 16.05 1.76 -12.60
N ILE A 357 14.86 1.22 -12.36
CA ILE A 357 13.83 1.87 -11.54
C ILE A 357 14.18 1.81 -10.06
N ALA A 358 14.81 0.73 -9.61
CA ALA A 358 15.30 0.64 -8.23
C ALA A 358 16.36 1.72 -7.94
N ILE A 359 17.29 1.95 -8.87
CA ILE A 359 18.28 3.02 -8.77
C ILE A 359 17.58 4.38 -8.81
N ALA A 360 16.67 4.59 -9.76
CA ALA A 360 15.92 5.84 -9.89
C ALA A 360 15.21 6.21 -8.58
N LYS A 361 14.37 5.31 -8.06
CA LYS A 361 13.60 5.51 -6.82
C LYS A 361 14.52 5.71 -5.61
N SER A 362 15.64 5.00 -5.53
CA SER A 362 16.61 5.15 -4.44
C SER A 362 17.22 6.56 -4.42
N PHE A 363 17.73 7.03 -5.56
CA PHE A 363 18.35 8.36 -5.65
C PHE A 363 17.35 9.51 -5.62
N GLY A 364 16.13 9.32 -6.13
CA GLY A 364 15.03 10.28 -5.96
C GLY A 364 14.72 10.53 -4.48
N ARG A 365 14.64 9.47 -3.67
CA ARG A 365 14.45 9.60 -2.21
C ARG A 365 15.63 10.26 -1.51
N ILE A 366 16.87 9.90 -1.87
CA ILE A 366 18.08 10.48 -1.25
C ILE A 366 18.20 11.98 -1.54
N ASN A 367 17.81 12.41 -2.75
CA ASN A 367 17.95 13.78 -3.21
C ASN A 367 16.64 14.58 -3.18
N ASN A 368 15.60 14.05 -2.53
CA ASN A 368 14.31 14.70 -2.31
C ASN A 368 13.58 15.15 -3.59
N TYR A 369 13.44 14.26 -4.57
CA TYR A 369 12.57 14.46 -5.74
C TYR A 369 11.82 13.17 -6.11
N SER A 370 10.69 13.32 -6.79
CA SER A 370 9.84 12.19 -7.20
C SER A 370 10.31 11.61 -8.54
N ILE A 371 10.12 10.30 -8.66
CA ILE A 371 10.40 9.53 -9.88
C ILE A 371 9.07 8.99 -10.37
N ASP A 372 8.80 9.14 -11.67
CA ASP A 372 7.71 8.41 -12.33
C ASP A 372 8.28 7.15 -12.99
N PRO A 373 8.00 5.94 -12.46
CA PRO A 373 8.50 4.69 -13.03
C PRO A 373 8.09 4.48 -14.48
N SER A 374 6.87 4.89 -14.87
CA SER A 374 6.38 4.71 -16.24
C SER A 374 7.16 5.58 -17.22
N GLN A 375 7.49 6.80 -16.82
CA GLN A 375 8.27 7.72 -17.63
C GLN A 375 9.74 7.29 -17.73
N GLU A 376 10.33 6.77 -16.65
CA GLU A 376 11.66 6.15 -16.69
C GLU A 376 11.70 4.93 -17.64
N MET A 377 10.62 4.13 -17.71
CA MET A 377 10.47 3.05 -18.69
C MET A 377 10.47 3.58 -20.13
N VAL A 378 9.78 4.67 -20.41
CA VAL A 378 9.82 5.33 -21.73
C VAL A 378 11.26 5.76 -22.05
N ALA A 379 11.95 6.39 -21.09
CA ALA A 379 13.32 6.87 -21.28
C ALA A 379 14.31 5.73 -21.65
N ILE A 380 14.30 4.62 -20.90
CA ILE A 380 15.16 3.47 -21.22
C ILE A 380 14.68 2.70 -22.46
N GLY A 381 13.37 2.63 -22.70
CA GLY A 381 12.80 1.96 -23.87
C GLY A 381 13.24 2.62 -25.16
N VAL A 382 13.08 3.95 -25.26
CA VAL A 382 13.56 4.75 -26.41
C VAL A 382 15.08 4.62 -26.55
N THR A 383 15.82 4.68 -25.43
CA THR A 383 17.29 4.56 -25.46
C THR A 383 17.76 3.22 -26.04
N ASN A 384 17.11 2.11 -25.66
CA ASN A 384 17.45 0.77 -26.14
C ASN A 384 16.97 0.47 -27.56
N MET A 385 15.93 1.17 -28.03
CA MET A 385 15.50 1.11 -29.43
C MET A 385 16.42 1.93 -30.35
N LEU A 386 16.87 3.10 -29.92
CA LEU A 386 17.71 3.98 -30.73
C LEU A 386 19.20 3.62 -30.66
N GLY A 387 19.68 3.11 -29.52
CA GLY A 387 21.10 2.76 -29.32
C GLY A 387 21.70 1.90 -30.44
N PRO A 388 21.04 0.80 -30.85
CA PRO A 388 21.49 -0.07 -31.93
C PRO A 388 21.75 0.59 -33.28
N PHE A 389 21.12 1.73 -33.59
CA PHE A 389 21.38 2.45 -34.86
C PHE A 389 22.81 3.00 -34.97
N LEU A 390 23.50 3.20 -33.85
CA LEU A 390 24.92 3.56 -33.80
C LEU A 390 25.82 2.39 -33.39
N GLY A 391 25.31 1.16 -33.43
CA GLY A 391 26.03 -0.02 -32.94
C GLY A 391 26.02 -0.14 -31.42
N GLY A 392 25.03 0.41 -30.72
CA GLY A 392 24.79 0.13 -29.31
C GLY A 392 24.17 -1.25 -29.08
N TYR A 393 24.28 -1.75 -27.86
CA TYR A 393 23.52 -2.87 -27.33
C TYR A 393 22.80 -2.45 -26.05
N ALA A 394 22.08 -3.40 -25.43
CA ALA A 394 21.21 -3.12 -24.30
C ALA A 394 21.93 -2.37 -23.16
N ALA A 395 21.36 -1.24 -22.75
CA ALA A 395 21.90 -0.29 -21.78
C ALA A 395 20.85 0.08 -20.72
N THR A 396 21.29 0.24 -19.47
CA THR A 396 20.42 0.59 -18.34
C THR A 396 21.12 1.50 -17.33
N GLY A 397 20.42 1.85 -16.25
CA GLY A 397 20.97 2.66 -15.17
C GLY A 397 22.06 1.91 -14.41
N SER A 398 23.18 2.57 -14.12
CA SER A 398 24.30 1.98 -13.36
C SER A 398 24.36 2.50 -11.94
N PHE A 399 24.35 1.62 -10.94
CA PHE A 399 24.42 2.02 -9.52
C PHE A 399 25.71 2.78 -9.21
N SER A 400 26.86 2.24 -9.61
CA SER A 400 28.18 2.82 -9.34
C SER A 400 28.34 4.22 -9.98
N ARG A 401 27.97 4.37 -11.27
CA ARG A 401 28.04 5.66 -11.97
C ARG A 401 27.06 6.67 -11.42
N THR A 402 25.84 6.26 -11.11
CA THR A 402 24.80 7.13 -10.52
C THR A 402 25.20 7.65 -9.15
N ALA A 403 25.78 6.79 -8.30
CA ALA A 403 26.29 7.19 -6.99
C ALA A 403 27.40 8.26 -7.09
N VAL A 404 28.31 8.09 -8.05
CA VAL A 404 29.35 9.09 -8.32
C VAL A 404 28.74 10.39 -8.86
N LYS A 405 27.83 10.30 -9.84
CA LYS A 405 27.21 11.45 -10.49
C LYS A 405 26.44 12.31 -9.48
N SER A 406 25.69 11.65 -8.60
CA SER A 406 24.94 12.29 -7.53
C SER A 406 25.86 13.00 -6.53
N LYS A 407 26.92 12.31 -6.06
CA LYS A 407 27.90 12.89 -5.13
C LYS A 407 28.78 13.99 -5.77
N ALA A 408 28.94 13.99 -7.09
CA ALA A 408 29.60 15.06 -7.83
C ALA A 408 28.75 16.35 -7.88
N GLY A 409 27.52 16.32 -7.37
CA GLY A 409 26.66 17.50 -7.25
C GLY A 409 25.89 17.83 -8.53
N VAL A 410 25.51 16.81 -9.31
CA VAL A 410 24.69 16.98 -10.52
C VAL A 410 23.40 17.73 -10.21
N ARG A 411 23.07 18.68 -11.09
CA ARG A 411 21.92 19.57 -10.93
C ARG A 411 20.77 19.18 -11.84
N THR A 412 21.06 18.73 -13.06
CA THR A 412 20.00 18.33 -14.01
C THR A 412 20.37 17.08 -14.82
N PRO A 413 19.39 16.44 -15.49
CA PRO A 413 19.67 15.37 -16.45
C PRO A 413 20.61 15.79 -17.60
N PHE A 414 20.73 17.09 -17.90
CA PHE A 414 21.56 17.63 -18.98
C PHE A 414 23.05 17.28 -18.86
N ALA A 415 23.53 16.98 -17.64
CA ALA A 415 24.88 16.44 -17.43
C ALA A 415 25.20 15.22 -18.31
N GLY A 416 24.17 14.44 -18.71
CA GLY A 416 24.32 13.33 -19.67
C GLY A 416 24.84 13.77 -21.03
N VAL A 417 24.44 14.95 -21.53
CA VAL A 417 24.94 15.51 -22.81
C VAL A 417 26.43 15.81 -22.71
N ILE A 418 26.87 16.37 -21.58
CA ILE A 418 28.29 16.65 -21.33
C ILE A 418 29.09 15.34 -21.30
N THR A 419 28.57 14.30 -20.63
CA THR A 419 29.15 12.95 -20.67
C THR A 419 29.21 12.42 -22.11
N ALA A 420 28.15 12.57 -22.91
CA ALA A 420 28.15 12.16 -24.33
C ALA A 420 29.24 12.86 -25.13
N ILE A 421 29.46 14.16 -24.92
CA ILE A 421 30.54 14.91 -25.59
C ILE A 421 31.92 14.33 -25.22
N VAL A 422 32.15 14.03 -23.93
CA VAL A 422 33.43 13.43 -23.49
C VAL A 422 33.63 12.04 -24.10
N VAL A 423 32.59 11.20 -24.14
CA VAL A 423 32.65 9.87 -24.77
C VAL A 423 32.87 10.00 -26.29
N LEU A 424 32.21 10.94 -26.94
CA LEU A 424 32.39 11.22 -28.37
C LEU A 424 33.84 11.60 -28.68
N LEU A 425 34.42 12.53 -27.90
CA LEU A 425 35.82 12.90 -28.02
C LEU A 425 36.74 11.68 -27.81
N ALA A 426 36.43 10.82 -26.83
CA ALA A 426 37.20 9.60 -26.60
C ALA A 426 37.15 8.60 -27.77
N ILE A 427 35.99 8.43 -28.42
CA ILE A 427 35.82 7.55 -29.59
C ILE A 427 36.68 8.00 -30.79
N TYR A 428 36.92 9.31 -30.94
CA TYR A 428 37.72 9.84 -32.06
C TYR A 428 39.20 10.02 -31.71
N ALA A 429 39.52 10.50 -30.49
CA ALA A 429 40.87 10.91 -30.11
C ALA A 429 41.68 9.79 -29.43
N LEU A 430 41.06 8.97 -28.58
CA LEU A 430 41.75 8.01 -27.71
C LEU A 430 41.96 6.57 -28.24
N PRO A 431 41.46 6.11 -29.42
CA PRO A 431 41.68 4.71 -29.83
C PRO A 431 43.14 4.27 -29.95
N ALA A 432 44.06 5.20 -30.26
CA ALA A 432 45.49 4.90 -30.27
C ALA A 432 46.04 4.55 -28.88
N VAL A 433 45.48 5.17 -27.83
CA VAL A 433 45.81 4.86 -26.44
C VAL A 433 45.14 3.54 -26.01
N PHE A 434 43.90 3.31 -26.44
CA PHE A 434 43.14 2.11 -26.10
C PHE A 434 43.81 0.81 -26.57
N TYR A 435 44.59 0.86 -27.65
CA TYR A 435 45.36 -0.28 -28.17
C TYR A 435 46.19 -0.98 -27.09
N TYR A 436 46.82 -0.22 -26.20
CA TYR A 436 47.74 -0.73 -25.19
C TYR A 436 47.07 -1.14 -23.87
N ILE A 437 45.74 -1.05 -23.74
CA ILE A 437 45.04 -1.40 -22.51
C ILE A 437 45.20 -2.92 -22.24
N PRO A 438 45.73 -3.33 -21.07
CA PRO A 438 45.77 -4.73 -20.68
C PRO A 438 44.38 -5.27 -20.35
N ASN A 439 44.03 -6.44 -20.88
CA ASN A 439 42.76 -7.09 -20.53
C ASN A 439 42.70 -7.48 -19.05
N ALA A 440 43.83 -7.85 -18.45
CA ALA A 440 43.89 -8.15 -17.01
C ALA A 440 43.53 -6.93 -16.14
N SER A 441 43.91 -5.72 -16.54
CA SER A 441 43.54 -4.49 -15.84
C SER A 441 42.05 -4.15 -16.01
N LEU A 442 41.45 -4.44 -17.17
CA LEU A 442 39.99 -4.34 -17.35
C LEU A 442 39.23 -5.33 -16.46
N ALA A 443 39.70 -6.58 -16.37
CA ALA A 443 39.14 -7.59 -15.48
C ALA A 443 39.20 -7.15 -14.00
N ALA A 444 40.32 -6.54 -13.56
CA ALA A 444 40.46 -5.97 -12.22
C ALA A 444 39.43 -4.85 -11.96
N VAL A 445 39.18 -3.99 -12.95
CA VAL A 445 38.16 -2.94 -12.85
C VAL A 445 36.76 -3.54 -12.74
N ILE A 446 36.45 -4.60 -13.51
CA ILE A 446 35.15 -5.28 -13.41
C ILE A 446 34.98 -5.88 -12.01
N ILE A 447 35.95 -6.64 -11.51
CA ILE A 447 35.91 -7.28 -10.17
C ILE A 447 35.70 -6.21 -9.09
N HIS A 448 36.47 -5.13 -9.13
CA HIS A 448 36.32 -4.03 -8.18
C HIS A 448 34.92 -3.39 -8.28
N ALA A 449 34.40 -3.16 -9.49
CA ALA A 449 33.11 -2.50 -9.71
C ALA A 449 31.92 -3.36 -9.23
N VAL A 450 31.93 -4.67 -9.48
CA VAL A 450 30.85 -5.57 -9.02
C VAL A 450 30.89 -5.82 -7.51
N GLY A 451 32.05 -5.67 -6.87
CA GLY A 451 32.15 -5.74 -5.41
C GLY A 451 31.27 -4.70 -4.69
N ASP A 452 30.98 -3.56 -5.33
CA ASP A 452 30.06 -2.54 -4.79
C ASP A 452 28.57 -2.93 -4.88
N LEU A 453 28.23 -3.99 -5.63
CA LEU A 453 26.86 -4.49 -5.78
C LEU A 453 26.50 -5.57 -4.75
N ILE A 454 27.49 -6.12 -4.03
CA ILE A 454 27.27 -7.14 -3.00
C ILE A 454 26.55 -6.52 -1.80
N THR A 455 25.45 -7.13 -1.40
CA THR A 455 24.64 -6.64 -0.26
C THR A 455 25.45 -6.74 1.04
N PRO A 456 25.62 -5.64 1.81
CA PRO A 456 26.35 -5.67 3.06
C PRO A 456 25.67 -6.54 4.13
N PRO A 457 26.44 -7.21 5.02
CA PRO A 457 25.87 -8.04 6.09
C PRO A 457 24.89 -7.32 7.02
N ASN A 458 25.12 -6.02 7.28
CA ASN A 458 24.23 -5.21 8.11
C ASN A 458 22.82 -5.09 7.50
N THR A 459 22.72 -5.01 6.16
CA THR A 459 21.44 -4.98 5.46
C THR A 459 20.71 -6.32 5.57
N ILE A 460 21.45 -7.44 5.50
CA ILE A 460 20.88 -8.79 5.70
C ILE A 460 20.35 -8.95 7.13
N TYR A 461 21.08 -8.42 8.12
CA TYR A 461 20.63 -8.42 9.51
C TYR A 461 19.35 -7.57 9.70
N GLN A 462 19.24 -6.44 9.02
CA GLN A 462 18.00 -5.66 9.01
C GLN A 462 16.82 -6.44 8.41
N PHE A 463 17.04 -7.21 7.33
CA PHE A 463 16.00 -8.09 6.78
C PHE A 463 15.53 -9.12 7.82
N TRP A 464 16.46 -9.68 8.61
CA TRP A 464 16.11 -10.62 9.68
C TRP A 464 15.20 -10.00 10.74
N LEU A 465 15.50 -8.77 11.15
CA LEU A 465 14.70 -8.04 12.14
C LEU A 465 13.30 -7.67 11.63
N VAL A 466 13.13 -7.49 10.32
CA VAL A 466 11.84 -7.16 9.70
C VAL A 466 11.02 -8.42 9.39
N SER A 467 11.60 -9.39 8.66
CA SER A 467 10.94 -10.64 8.32
C SER A 467 11.97 -11.76 8.05
N PRO A 468 12.10 -12.75 8.95
CA PRO A 468 13.06 -13.84 8.79
C PRO A 468 12.89 -14.65 7.49
N LEU A 469 11.67 -14.79 6.98
CA LEU A 469 11.39 -15.49 5.72
C LEU A 469 12.08 -14.83 4.52
N GLU A 470 12.24 -13.50 4.54
CA GLU A 470 12.88 -12.78 3.44
C GLU A 470 14.38 -13.06 3.36
N VAL A 471 15.03 -13.33 4.51
CA VAL A 471 16.44 -13.74 4.56
C VAL A 471 16.62 -15.12 3.92
N ILE A 472 15.69 -16.04 4.14
CA ILE A 472 15.72 -17.37 3.50
C ILE A 472 15.60 -17.22 1.98
N ILE A 473 14.64 -16.40 1.51
CA ILE A 473 14.48 -16.12 0.07
C ILE A 473 15.76 -15.52 -0.51
N PHE A 474 16.40 -14.59 0.21
CA PHE A 474 17.66 -13.99 -0.21
C PHE A 474 18.75 -15.03 -0.43
N PHE A 475 19.00 -15.91 0.54
CA PHE A 475 20.03 -16.95 0.43
C PHE A 475 19.71 -18.00 -0.63
N VAL A 476 18.44 -18.40 -0.76
CA VAL A 476 18.00 -19.30 -1.85
C VAL A 476 18.29 -18.67 -3.20
N GLY A 477 18.01 -17.38 -3.38
CA GLY A 477 18.32 -16.65 -4.61
C GLY A 477 19.80 -16.61 -4.95
N VAL A 478 20.64 -16.26 -3.97
CA VAL A 478 22.10 -16.25 -4.15
C VAL A 478 22.61 -17.65 -4.47
N PHE A 479 22.11 -18.68 -3.77
CA PHE A 479 22.48 -20.07 -4.00
C PHE A 479 22.13 -20.51 -5.42
N VAL A 480 20.88 -20.34 -5.86
CA VAL A 480 20.45 -20.71 -7.22
C VAL A 480 21.27 -19.96 -8.28
N THR A 481 21.58 -18.68 -8.05
CA THR A 481 22.40 -17.89 -8.99
C THR A 481 23.83 -18.42 -9.14
N VAL A 482 24.44 -18.92 -8.06
CA VAL A 482 25.82 -19.43 -8.05
C VAL A 482 25.91 -20.83 -8.65
N PHE A 483 24.92 -21.69 -8.37
CA PHE A 483 24.91 -23.10 -8.77
C PHE A 483 24.20 -23.38 -10.10
N SER A 484 23.38 -22.45 -10.59
CA SER A 484 22.67 -22.56 -11.87
C SER A 484 23.02 -21.35 -12.75
N THR A 485 22.00 -20.61 -13.20
CA THR A 485 22.17 -19.41 -14.00
C THR A 485 21.58 -18.19 -13.30
N ILE A 486 21.97 -17.02 -13.77
CA ILE A 486 21.52 -15.74 -13.23
C ILE A 486 19.99 -15.58 -13.41
N GLU A 487 19.44 -16.01 -14.54
CA GLU A 487 18.00 -15.94 -14.83
C GLU A 487 17.19 -16.79 -13.85
N ASN A 488 17.64 -18.02 -13.60
CA ASN A 488 16.97 -18.94 -12.67
C ASN A 488 16.96 -18.38 -11.24
N GLY A 489 18.01 -17.68 -10.83
CA GLY A 489 18.06 -17.00 -9.53
C GLY A 489 17.00 -15.90 -9.39
N ILE A 490 16.79 -15.12 -10.45
CA ILE A 490 15.72 -14.09 -10.48
C ILE A 490 14.35 -14.75 -10.41
N TYR A 491 14.08 -15.71 -11.28
CA TYR A 491 12.77 -16.38 -11.32
C TYR A 491 12.44 -17.03 -9.98
N CYS A 492 13.41 -17.71 -9.36
CA CYS A 492 13.23 -18.35 -8.06
C CYS A 492 12.86 -17.32 -6.97
N THR A 493 13.59 -16.21 -6.87
CA THR A 493 13.37 -15.21 -5.81
C THR A 493 12.07 -14.43 -5.97
N VAL A 494 11.72 -14.06 -7.21
CA VAL A 494 10.45 -13.38 -7.52
C VAL A 494 9.27 -14.31 -7.24
N CYS A 495 9.33 -15.55 -7.71
CA CYS A 495 8.27 -16.54 -7.47
C CYS A 495 8.11 -16.87 -5.98
N LEU A 496 9.20 -17.04 -5.23
CA LEU A 496 9.12 -17.27 -3.78
C LEU A 496 8.55 -16.07 -3.03
N SER A 497 8.98 -14.85 -3.38
CA SER A 497 8.42 -13.61 -2.78
C SER A 497 6.93 -13.49 -3.08
N PHE A 498 6.51 -13.78 -4.30
CA PHE A 498 5.11 -13.80 -4.70
C PHE A 498 4.31 -14.89 -3.99
N ALA A 499 4.87 -16.09 -3.83
CA ALA A 499 4.24 -17.19 -3.09
C ALA A 499 4.02 -16.82 -1.61
N VAL A 500 4.97 -16.13 -0.98
CA VAL A 500 4.79 -15.62 0.40
C VAL A 500 3.72 -14.54 0.47
N LEU A 501 3.66 -13.62 -0.50
CA LEU A 501 2.59 -12.63 -0.60
C LEU A 501 1.22 -13.31 -0.71
N LEU A 502 1.09 -14.27 -1.64
CA LEU A 502 -0.15 -15.02 -1.85
C LEU A 502 -0.53 -15.85 -0.60
N PHE A 503 0.44 -16.48 0.06
CA PHE A 503 0.19 -17.21 1.29
C PHE A 503 -0.32 -16.31 2.41
N ARG A 504 0.25 -15.11 2.56
CA ARG A 504 -0.25 -14.11 3.54
C ARG A 504 -1.69 -13.72 3.25
N ILE A 505 -2.05 -13.53 1.97
CA ILE A 505 -3.42 -13.23 1.56
C ILE A 505 -4.37 -14.39 1.84
N LEU A 506 -3.99 -15.61 1.45
CA LEU A 506 -4.81 -16.82 1.64
C LEU A 506 -5.04 -17.16 3.12
N LYS A 507 -4.05 -16.93 3.98
CA LYS A 507 -4.09 -17.23 5.41
C LYS A 507 -4.51 -16.05 6.28
N ALA A 508 -4.89 -14.93 5.67
CA ALA A 508 -5.47 -13.81 6.39
C ALA A 508 -6.69 -14.27 7.21
N GLN A 509 -6.72 -13.91 8.49
CA GLN A 509 -7.81 -14.24 9.41
C GLN A 509 -8.34 -12.97 10.04
N GLY A 510 -9.64 -12.73 9.88
CA GLY A 510 -10.33 -11.68 10.62
C GLY A 510 -10.40 -11.98 12.13
N ARG A 511 -10.80 -10.97 12.90
CA ARG A 511 -10.74 -10.97 14.36
C ARG A 511 -12.11 -10.55 14.93
N PHE A 512 -12.53 -11.20 16.01
CA PHE A 512 -13.65 -10.73 16.81
C PHE A 512 -13.21 -9.61 17.74
N LEU A 513 -14.04 -8.59 17.91
CA LEU A 513 -13.75 -7.43 18.75
C LEU A 513 -14.62 -7.42 20.01
N GLY A 514 -14.00 -7.08 21.13
CA GLY A 514 -14.66 -6.72 22.39
C GLY A 514 -14.63 -5.21 22.61
N ARG A 515 -15.49 -4.71 23.50
CA ARG A 515 -15.62 -3.29 23.81
C ARG A 515 -14.77 -2.93 25.02
N VAL A 516 -14.07 -1.79 24.94
CA VAL A 516 -13.30 -1.21 26.05
C VAL A 516 -13.62 0.27 26.16
N LYS A 517 -13.78 0.76 27.38
CA LYS A 517 -13.86 2.19 27.68
C LYS A 517 -12.45 2.74 27.85
N VAL A 518 -12.10 3.75 27.06
CA VAL A 518 -10.78 4.37 27.09
C VAL A 518 -10.91 5.85 27.44
N HIS A 519 -10.06 6.28 28.35
CA HIS A 519 -9.88 7.68 28.73
C HIS A 519 -8.60 8.21 28.09
N SER A 520 -8.59 9.48 27.70
CA SER A 520 -7.39 10.15 27.20
C SER A 520 -6.68 10.87 28.34
N VAL A 521 -5.37 10.71 28.45
CA VAL A 521 -4.56 11.32 29.52
C VAL A 521 -3.64 12.37 28.90
N LEU A 522 -3.59 13.57 29.48
CA LEU A 522 -2.66 14.63 29.11
C LEU A 522 -1.76 14.97 30.31
N GLY A 523 -0.47 14.61 30.22
CA GLY A 523 0.44 14.66 31.36
C GLY A 523 0.02 13.65 32.42
N ASP A 524 -0.27 14.13 33.63
CA ASP A 524 -0.65 13.29 34.78
C ASP A 524 -2.16 13.27 35.07
N HIS A 525 -2.97 13.90 34.21
CA HIS A 525 -4.42 14.00 34.41
C HIS A 525 -5.20 13.39 33.26
N VAL A 526 -6.31 12.73 33.60
CA VAL A 526 -7.32 12.32 32.61
C VAL A 526 -7.99 13.59 32.07
N ILE A 527 -8.04 13.71 30.74
CA ILE A 527 -8.75 14.80 30.05
C ILE A 527 -10.21 14.78 30.50
N GLY A 528 -10.69 15.92 30.99
CA GLY A 528 -12.06 16.11 31.48
C GLY A 528 -12.34 15.67 32.93
N ASP A 529 -11.30 15.28 33.68
CA ASP A 529 -11.40 14.94 35.11
C ASP A 529 -11.32 16.19 36.02
N ASP A 530 -10.70 17.28 35.55
CA ASP A 530 -10.61 18.56 36.27
C ASP A 530 -11.57 19.61 35.67
N PRO A 531 -12.69 19.96 36.34
CA PRO A 531 -13.66 20.96 35.85
C PRO A 531 -13.08 22.38 35.77
N ARG A 532 -11.86 22.63 36.31
CA ARG A 532 -11.19 23.93 36.26
C ARG A 532 -10.24 24.11 35.09
N LYS A 533 -9.96 23.03 34.35
CA LYS A 533 -9.17 23.07 33.11
C LYS A 533 -10.10 22.66 31.97
N PRO A 534 -10.86 23.59 31.39
CA PRO A 534 -11.57 23.30 30.15
C PRO A 534 -10.51 22.92 29.14
N VAL A 535 -10.43 21.63 28.82
CA VAL A 535 -10.00 21.24 27.48
C VAL A 535 -11.03 21.89 26.59
N ASP A 536 -10.61 22.84 25.75
CA ASP A 536 -11.46 23.53 24.78
C ASP A 536 -12.55 22.57 24.31
N GLU A 537 -13.81 22.95 24.54
CA GLU A 537 -15.01 22.14 24.23
C GLU A 537 -15.09 21.69 22.75
N GLY A 538 -14.11 22.08 21.92
CA GLY A 538 -13.98 21.72 20.50
C GLY A 538 -13.08 20.54 20.14
N TYR A 539 -12.37 19.87 21.08
CA TYR A 539 -11.49 18.74 20.71
C TYR A 539 -11.94 17.37 21.26
N GLY A 540 -12.80 16.68 20.50
CA GLY A 540 -12.94 15.21 20.59
C GLY A 540 -14.36 14.64 20.65
N THR A 541 -14.46 13.32 20.49
CA THR A 541 -15.70 12.52 20.51
C THR A 541 -16.10 12.08 21.93
N PHE A 542 -15.87 12.93 22.93
CA PHE A 542 -16.08 12.58 24.32
C PHE A 542 -17.56 12.67 24.67
N VAL A 543 -18.14 11.58 25.18
CA VAL A 543 -19.52 11.60 25.67
C VAL A 543 -19.49 12.11 27.10
N GLY A 544 -20.04 13.30 27.34
CA GLY A 544 -20.31 13.79 28.69
C GLY A 544 -21.42 12.96 29.32
N GLY A 545 -21.05 12.02 30.20
CA GLY A 545 -22.01 11.42 31.14
C GLY A 545 -22.42 12.45 32.19
N SER A 546 -23.60 12.28 32.77
CA SER A 546 -24.13 13.07 33.89
C SER A 546 -23.07 13.43 34.93
N SER A 547 -22.60 14.68 34.95
CA SER A 547 -21.86 15.44 35.99
C SER A 547 -20.86 14.75 36.96
N GLN A 548 -20.54 13.46 36.84
CA GLN A 548 -19.75 12.66 37.79
C GLN A 548 -18.79 11.67 37.11
N ASP A 549 -18.97 11.31 35.83
CA ASP A 549 -18.06 10.41 35.12
C ASP A 549 -17.11 11.20 34.22
N ALA A 550 -15.80 10.93 34.34
CA ALA A 550 -14.79 11.47 33.42
C ALA A 550 -15.11 11.02 31.97
N PRO A 551 -14.92 11.90 30.97
CA PRO A 551 -15.27 11.56 29.60
C PRO A 551 -14.47 10.36 29.10
N TYR A 552 -15.17 9.43 28.45
CA TYR A 552 -14.60 8.22 27.87
C TYR A 552 -15.06 8.04 26.42
N ARG A 553 -14.31 7.23 25.67
CA ARG A 553 -14.70 6.75 24.34
C ARG A 553 -14.68 5.23 24.31
N ASN A 554 -15.63 4.65 23.58
CA ASN A 554 -15.64 3.22 23.34
C ASN A 554 -14.65 2.88 22.21
N ILE A 555 -13.75 1.94 22.47
CA ILE A 555 -12.85 1.36 21.47
C ILE A 555 -13.14 -0.14 21.37
N PHE A 556 -12.94 -0.68 20.17
CA PHE A 556 -13.12 -2.09 19.88
C PHE A 556 -11.77 -2.76 19.64
N LEU A 557 -11.38 -3.66 20.55
CA LEU A 557 -10.09 -4.37 20.53
C LEU A 557 -10.27 -5.87 20.26
N PRO A 558 -9.31 -6.55 19.61
CA PRO A 558 -9.40 -8.00 19.36
C PRO A 558 -9.47 -8.81 20.66
N ILE A 559 -10.43 -9.74 20.75
CA ILE A 559 -10.65 -10.57 21.95
C ILE A 559 -9.41 -11.41 22.32
N THR A 560 -8.56 -11.72 21.34
CA THR A 560 -7.36 -12.54 21.54
C THR A 560 -6.10 -11.73 21.88
N HIS A 561 -6.17 -10.40 21.95
CA HIS A 561 -5.03 -9.49 22.12
C HIS A 561 -3.86 -9.72 21.12
N ALA A 562 -4.14 -10.33 19.97
CA ALA A 562 -3.13 -10.66 18.95
C ALA A 562 -2.59 -9.45 18.18
N ASP A 563 -3.06 -8.25 18.52
CA ASP A 563 -2.54 -6.96 18.06
C ASP A 563 -1.43 -6.39 18.96
N GLY A 564 -1.12 -7.06 20.08
CA GLY A 564 -0.14 -6.56 21.06
C GLY A 564 -0.74 -5.60 22.08
N SER A 565 -2.07 -5.51 22.17
CA SER A 565 -2.75 -4.81 23.27
C SER A 565 -2.42 -5.47 24.62
N ASN A 566 -2.48 -4.70 25.72
CA ASN A 566 -2.18 -5.22 27.05
C ASN A 566 -3.16 -6.36 27.40
N PRO A 567 -2.67 -7.59 27.67
CA PRO A 567 -3.52 -8.74 27.98
C PRO A 567 -4.24 -8.62 29.32
N GLU A 568 -3.87 -7.67 30.18
CA GLU A 568 -4.58 -7.38 31.43
C GLU A 568 -5.90 -6.63 31.22
N ILE A 569 -6.13 -6.08 30.03
CA ILE A 569 -7.37 -5.35 29.73
C ILE A 569 -8.49 -6.37 29.50
N GLU A 570 -9.43 -6.45 30.43
CA GLU A 570 -10.64 -7.25 30.26
C GLU A 570 -11.55 -6.62 29.20
N LEU A 571 -11.93 -7.44 28.20
CA LEU A 571 -12.73 -7.01 27.06
C LEU A 571 -14.18 -7.40 27.30
N ASP A 572 -15.08 -6.41 27.33
CA ASP A 572 -16.51 -6.66 27.47
C ASP A 572 -17.09 -7.21 26.16
N ASN A 573 -17.96 -8.22 26.27
CA ASN A 573 -18.85 -8.54 25.16
C ASN A 573 -19.85 -7.39 24.99
N PRO A 574 -19.93 -6.72 23.82
CA PRO A 574 -20.75 -5.54 23.64
C PRO A 574 -22.23 -5.75 23.98
N TYR A 575 -22.79 -6.94 23.67
CA TYR A 575 -24.13 -7.37 24.07
C TYR A 575 -24.29 -8.90 23.87
N PRO A 576 -24.97 -9.64 24.77
CA PRO A 576 -25.16 -11.08 24.61
C PRO A 576 -25.84 -11.45 23.27
N GLY A 577 -25.12 -12.19 22.42
CA GLY A 577 -25.62 -12.59 21.09
C GLY A 577 -25.37 -11.58 19.97
N ILE A 578 -24.64 -10.49 20.22
CA ILE A 578 -24.14 -9.56 19.19
C ILE A 578 -22.63 -9.75 19.04
N PHE A 579 -22.15 -9.94 17.81
CA PHE A 579 -20.72 -10.09 17.53
C PHE A 579 -20.23 -9.02 16.57
N ILE A 580 -19.06 -8.46 16.86
CA ILE A 580 -18.35 -7.54 15.96
C ILE A 580 -17.17 -8.30 15.34
N TYR A 581 -17.16 -8.39 14.02
CA TYR A 581 -16.13 -9.09 13.26
C TYR A 581 -15.39 -8.13 12.32
N ARG A 582 -14.07 -8.03 12.49
CA ARG A 582 -13.18 -7.21 11.66
C ARG A 582 -12.38 -8.08 10.71
N PHE A 583 -12.46 -7.76 9.42
CA PHE A 583 -11.59 -8.37 8.41
C PHE A 583 -10.14 -7.92 8.64
N SER A 584 -9.16 -8.82 8.46
CA SER A 584 -7.75 -8.46 8.61
C SER A 584 -7.22 -7.61 7.45
N GLU A 585 -7.74 -7.84 6.25
CA GLU A 585 -7.39 -7.18 4.99
C GLU A 585 -8.55 -7.33 3.99
N GLY A 586 -8.32 -7.12 2.70
CA GLY A 586 -9.35 -7.22 1.65
C GLY A 586 -10.15 -8.52 1.70
N PHE A 587 -11.46 -8.45 1.43
CA PHE A 587 -12.38 -9.59 1.50
C PHE A 587 -12.71 -10.09 0.10
N ASN A 588 -11.87 -11.00 -0.39
CA ASN A 588 -11.90 -11.47 -1.78
C ASN A 588 -11.93 -13.01 -1.86
N TYR A 589 -12.15 -13.56 -3.05
CA TYR A 589 -12.27 -15.00 -3.31
C TYR A 589 -11.15 -15.88 -2.71
N PRO A 590 -9.87 -15.44 -2.58
CA PRO A 590 -8.83 -16.30 -2.02
C PRO A 590 -9.01 -16.54 -0.52
N ASN A 591 -9.53 -15.55 0.22
CA ASN A 591 -9.57 -15.58 1.69
C ASN A 591 -10.99 -15.61 2.28
N ALA A 592 -12.02 -15.42 1.45
CA ALA A 592 -13.41 -15.36 1.90
C ALA A 592 -13.84 -16.62 2.64
N SER A 593 -13.52 -17.81 2.11
CA SER A 593 -13.94 -19.07 2.72
C SER A 593 -13.33 -19.26 4.10
N HIS A 594 -12.01 -19.07 4.22
CA HIS A 594 -11.28 -19.25 5.47
C HIS A 594 -11.76 -18.27 6.56
N THR A 595 -11.94 -17.00 6.18
CA THR A 595 -12.40 -15.93 7.05
C THR A 595 -13.80 -16.18 7.58
N LEU A 596 -14.75 -16.48 6.70
CA LEU A 596 -16.14 -16.69 7.07
C LEU A 596 -16.37 -18.00 7.82
N GLU A 597 -15.63 -19.06 7.48
CA GLU A 597 -15.74 -20.32 8.21
C GLU A 597 -15.24 -20.18 9.65
N TYR A 598 -14.15 -19.44 9.87
CA TYR A 598 -13.70 -19.09 11.22
C TYR A 598 -14.78 -18.29 11.97
N MET A 599 -15.39 -17.30 11.31
CA MET A 599 -16.47 -16.51 11.89
C MET A 599 -17.66 -17.39 12.33
N VAL A 600 -18.15 -18.27 11.45
CA VAL A 600 -19.25 -19.19 11.75
C VAL A 600 -18.89 -20.16 12.87
N ARG A 601 -17.68 -20.75 12.84
CA ARG A 601 -17.21 -21.66 13.89
C ARG A 601 -17.16 -20.97 15.26
N TYR A 602 -16.69 -19.73 15.32
CA TYR A 602 -16.66 -18.95 16.56
C TYR A 602 -18.08 -18.61 17.06
N ILE A 603 -18.98 -18.17 16.16
CA ILE A 603 -20.36 -17.85 16.52
C ILE A 603 -21.08 -19.10 17.06
N HIS A 604 -21.00 -20.24 16.37
CA HIS A 604 -21.61 -21.50 16.85
C HIS A 604 -21.04 -21.97 18.19
N LYS A 605 -19.75 -21.74 18.46
CA LYS A 605 -19.13 -22.09 19.75
C LYS A 605 -19.66 -21.23 20.90
N ASN A 606 -19.99 -19.96 20.63
CA ASN A 606 -20.36 -18.96 21.65
C ASN A 606 -21.87 -18.64 21.69
N THR A 607 -22.69 -19.33 20.90
CA THR A 607 -24.15 -19.15 20.88
C THR A 607 -24.88 -20.48 20.88
N ARG A 608 -26.15 -20.47 21.31
CA ARG A 608 -27.08 -21.59 21.12
C ARG A 608 -28.10 -21.29 20.03
N ARG A 609 -28.70 -22.34 19.47
CA ARG A 609 -29.86 -22.23 18.57
C ARG A 609 -31.05 -21.62 19.31
N THR A 610 -31.84 -20.81 18.60
CA THR A 610 -33.06 -20.19 19.15
C THR A 610 -34.12 -21.25 19.44
N THR A 611 -34.37 -22.14 18.49
CA THR A 611 -35.17 -23.35 18.71
C THR A 611 -34.24 -24.48 19.12
N LEU A 612 -34.49 -25.11 20.27
CA LEU A 612 -33.84 -26.36 20.63
C LEU A 612 -34.19 -27.40 19.57
N ALA A 613 -33.20 -28.09 19.01
CA ALA A 613 -33.40 -28.95 17.85
C ALA A 613 -34.36 -30.11 18.18
N GLN A 614 -35.66 -29.90 17.94
CA GLN A 614 -36.67 -30.95 17.89
C GLN A 614 -36.66 -31.50 16.47
N PHE A 615 -36.20 -32.73 16.32
CA PHE A 615 -36.35 -33.50 15.09
C PHE A 615 -37.56 -34.40 15.26
N ASP A 616 -38.54 -34.30 14.36
CA ASP A 616 -39.74 -35.14 14.40
C ASP A 616 -39.38 -36.64 14.40
N ARG A 617 -38.29 -37.00 13.71
CA ARG A 617 -37.70 -38.34 13.74
C ARG A 617 -36.19 -38.25 14.00
N LEU A 618 -35.65 -39.25 14.70
CA LEU A 618 -34.22 -39.35 14.97
C LEU A 618 -33.36 -39.41 13.69
N GLY A 619 -33.93 -39.88 12.57
CA GLY A 619 -33.29 -39.91 11.25
C GLY A 619 -33.24 -38.57 10.52
N ASP A 620 -34.06 -37.59 10.94
CA ASP A 620 -34.07 -36.23 10.37
C ASP A 620 -32.96 -35.35 10.96
N ARG A 621 -32.24 -35.90 11.95
CA ARG A 621 -31.06 -35.29 12.54
C ARG A 621 -29.92 -35.21 11.51
N PRO A 622 -29.31 -34.03 11.31
CA PRO A 622 -28.13 -33.89 10.47
C PRO A 622 -26.99 -34.81 10.94
N TRP A 623 -26.32 -35.47 9.98
CA TRP A 623 -25.19 -36.36 10.25
C TRP A 623 -24.03 -35.69 11.01
N ASN A 624 -23.91 -34.37 10.90
CA ASN A 624 -22.88 -33.54 11.53
C ASN A 624 -23.26 -33.03 12.93
N ASP A 625 -24.42 -33.44 13.46
CA ASP A 625 -24.83 -33.20 14.83
C ASP A 625 -24.75 -34.54 15.59
N PRO A 626 -23.67 -34.84 16.35
CA PRO A 626 -23.50 -36.16 16.98
C PRO A 626 -24.38 -36.37 18.22
N GLY A 627 -24.95 -35.30 18.76
CA GLY A 627 -25.81 -35.33 19.94
C GLY A 627 -25.16 -35.67 21.26
N PRO A 628 -25.98 -35.70 22.33
CA PRO A 628 -25.49 -36.07 23.65
C PRO A 628 -24.99 -37.52 23.64
N SER A 629 -23.77 -37.72 24.11
CA SER A 629 -23.18 -39.06 24.29
C SER A 629 -24.10 -39.97 25.12
N ARG A 630 -24.08 -41.29 24.84
CA ARG A 630 -24.81 -42.32 25.61
C ARG A 630 -24.60 -42.22 27.12
N ARG A 631 -23.44 -41.72 27.57
CA ARG A 631 -23.16 -41.47 29.00
C ARG A 631 -23.95 -40.29 29.55
N LYS A 632 -24.06 -39.19 28.81
CA LYS A 632 -24.83 -37.99 29.19
C LYS A 632 -26.34 -38.28 29.20
N LEU A 633 -26.82 -39.06 28.23
CA LEU A 633 -28.20 -39.55 28.19
C LEU A 633 -28.58 -40.37 29.43
N LYS A 634 -27.71 -41.30 29.87
CA LYS A 634 -27.93 -42.10 31.08
C LYS A 634 -27.93 -41.30 32.38
N VAL A 635 -27.10 -40.25 32.47
CA VAL A 635 -27.03 -39.38 33.66
C VAL A 635 -28.29 -38.52 33.78
N ALA A 636 -28.74 -37.94 32.67
CA ALA A 636 -29.96 -37.14 32.65
C ALA A 636 -31.24 -37.96 32.86
N ALA A 637 -31.30 -39.18 32.31
CA ALA A 637 -32.40 -40.11 32.58
C ALA A 637 -32.51 -40.47 34.07
N ARG A 638 -31.39 -40.47 34.82
CA ARG A 638 -31.38 -40.64 36.29
C ARG A 638 -31.77 -39.37 37.05
N ALA A 639 -31.63 -38.20 36.43
CA ALA A 639 -31.96 -36.90 37.01
C ALA A 639 -33.36 -36.40 36.62
N GLY A 640 -34.13 -37.18 35.85
CA GLY A 640 -35.46 -36.78 35.36
C GLY A 640 -35.45 -35.65 34.32
N ILE A 641 -34.29 -35.38 33.71
CA ILE A 641 -34.12 -34.31 32.72
C ILE A 641 -34.47 -34.86 31.33
N ASP A 642 -35.30 -34.14 30.57
CA ASP A 642 -35.76 -34.57 29.25
C ASP A 642 -34.58 -34.73 28.29
N SER A 643 -34.65 -35.78 27.45
CA SER A 643 -33.57 -36.17 26.54
C SER A 643 -33.18 -35.08 25.53
N ASN A 644 -34.13 -34.17 25.26
CA ASN A 644 -33.99 -33.02 24.36
C ASN A 644 -33.23 -31.84 24.98
N GLU A 645 -33.10 -31.76 26.31
CA GLU A 645 -32.37 -30.70 27.01
C GLU A 645 -30.88 -31.04 27.20
N ILE A 646 -30.51 -32.29 26.96
CA ILE A 646 -29.17 -32.81 27.24
C ILE A 646 -28.22 -32.48 26.09
N GLY A 647 -27.17 -31.73 26.41
CA GLY A 647 -26.16 -31.31 25.41
C GLY A 647 -26.44 -29.94 24.81
N VAL A 648 -27.52 -29.29 25.22
CA VAL A 648 -27.78 -27.88 24.92
C VAL A 648 -27.00 -27.03 25.92
N ASN A 649 -26.09 -26.19 25.41
CA ASN A 649 -25.43 -25.16 26.21
C ASN A 649 -26.44 -24.05 26.57
N MET A 650 -27.37 -24.32 27.49
CA MET A 650 -28.42 -23.37 27.87
C MET A 650 -27.87 -22.05 28.44
N HIS A 651 -26.64 -22.05 28.95
CA HIS A 651 -25.93 -20.86 29.43
C HIS A 651 -25.48 -19.91 28.31
N LEU A 652 -25.43 -20.36 27.05
CA LEU A 652 -25.02 -19.51 25.93
C LEU A 652 -26.20 -18.66 25.43
N PRO A 653 -25.95 -17.42 24.98
CA PRO A 653 -26.98 -16.59 24.38
C PRO A 653 -27.40 -17.10 23.00
N THR A 654 -28.61 -16.76 22.57
CA THR A 654 -29.04 -16.94 21.17
C THR A 654 -28.40 -15.90 20.27
N LEU A 655 -28.08 -16.24 19.01
CA LEU A 655 -27.56 -15.28 18.04
C LEU A 655 -28.61 -14.22 17.67
N LYS A 656 -28.26 -12.93 17.77
CA LYS A 656 -29.17 -11.81 17.50
C LYS A 656 -28.71 -10.92 16.34
N ALA A 657 -27.45 -10.47 16.36
CA ALA A 657 -26.92 -9.58 15.32
C ALA A 657 -25.42 -9.80 15.08
N ILE A 658 -24.97 -9.44 13.87
CA ILE A 658 -23.58 -9.47 13.45
C ILE A 658 -23.23 -8.11 12.85
N ILE A 659 -22.15 -7.52 13.35
CA ILE A 659 -21.59 -6.26 12.87
C ILE A 659 -20.29 -6.58 12.13
N LEU A 660 -20.25 -6.28 10.85
CA LEU A 660 -19.06 -6.45 10.01
C LEU A 660 -18.32 -5.12 9.89
N ASP A 661 -17.06 -5.12 10.33
CA ASP A 661 -16.15 -3.98 10.18
C ASP A 661 -15.37 -4.09 8.85
N PHE A 662 -15.77 -3.26 7.88
CA PHE A 662 -15.16 -3.18 6.54
C PHE A 662 -14.04 -2.13 6.45
N SER A 663 -13.55 -1.59 7.57
CA SER A 663 -12.49 -0.57 7.57
C SER A 663 -11.21 -0.99 6.82
N SER A 664 -10.88 -2.28 6.81
CA SER A 664 -9.74 -2.87 6.09
C SER A 664 -10.08 -3.39 4.68
N VAL A 665 -11.36 -3.40 4.30
CA VAL A 665 -11.85 -3.96 3.04
C VAL A 665 -12.00 -2.86 2.00
N ASN A 666 -11.08 -2.82 1.04
CA ASN A 666 -11.14 -1.84 -0.05
C ASN A 666 -12.12 -2.27 -1.16
N ASN A 667 -12.05 -3.52 -1.59
CA ASN A 667 -12.86 -4.10 -2.64
C ASN A 667 -13.36 -5.50 -2.25
N ILE A 668 -14.41 -5.94 -2.94
CA ILE A 668 -14.98 -7.29 -2.84
C ILE A 668 -15.30 -7.81 -4.24
N ASP A 669 -15.39 -9.13 -4.39
CA ASP A 669 -15.76 -9.79 -5.63
C ASP A 669 -17.02 -10.66 -5.46
N ILE A 670 -17.49 -11.22 -6.56
CA ILE A 670 -18.74 -11.99 -6.63
C ILE A 670 -18.67 -13.23 -5.72
N THR A 671 -17.52 -13.89 -5.65
CA THR A 671 -17.34 -15.11 -4.85
C THR A 671 -17.42 -14.80 -3.36
N SER A 672 -16.74 -13.72 -2.92
CA SER A 672 -16.78 -13.32 -1.51
C SER A 672 -18.18 -12.87 -1.08
N VAL A 673 -18.89 -12.14 -1.94
CA VAL A 673 -20.29 -11.77 -1.72
C VAL A 673 -21.22 -13.00 -1.67
N GLN A 674 -21.07 -13.96 -2.58
CA GLN A 674 -21.90 -15.17 -2.59
C GLN A 674 -21.69 -16.00 -1.32
N GLN A 675 -20.44 -16.18 -0.89
CA GLN A 675 -20.16 -16.90 0.36
C GLN A 675 -20.74 -16.17 1.58
N LEU A 676 -20.74 -14.84 1.58
CA LEU A 676 -21.39 -14.07 2.63
C LEU A 676 -22.92 -14.27 2.64
N ILE A 677 -23.56 -14.37 1.47
CA ILE A 677 -24.99 -14.74 1.35
C ILE A 677 -25.24 -16.15 1.92
N ASP A 678 -24.39 -17.11 1.59
CA ASP A 678 -24.53 -18.49 2.05
C ASP A 678 -24.41 -18.58 3.58
N VAL A 679 -23.48 -17.81 4.15
CA VAL A 679 -23.29 -17.69 5.60
C VAL A 679 -24.46 -16.98 6.27
N ARG A 680 -25.01 -15.91 5.67
CA ARG A 680 -26.27 -15.32 6.14
C ARG A 680 -27.37 -16.37 6.21
N ASN A 681 -27.59 -17.10 5.12
CA ASN A 681 -28.63 -18.14 5.06
C ASN A 681 -28.36 -19.30 6.04
N GLN A 682 -27.09 -19.60 6.35
CA GLN A 682 -26.71 -20.59 7.35
C GLN A 682 -27.03 -20.12 8.78
N LEU A 683 -26.67 -18.88 9.12
CA LEU A 683 -26.88 -18.32 10.45
C LEU A 683 -28.35 -17.95 10.70
N ASP A 684 -29.10 -17.52 9.68
CA ASP A 684 -30.55 -17.32 9.79
C ASP A 684 -31.28 -18.64 10.09
N ARG A 685 -30.86 -19.75 9.46
CA ARG A 685 -31.38 -21.09 9.82
C ARG A 685 -31.00 -21.50 11.24
N TYR A 686 -29.82 -21.12 11.71
CA TYR A 686 -29.38 -21.37 13.09
C TYR A 686 -30.17 -20.57 14.14
N ALA A 687 -30.58 -19.34 13.78
CA ALA A 687 -31.35 -18.44 14.63
C ALA A 687 -32.88 -18.60 14.52
N SER A 688 -33.38 -19.40 13.58
CA SER A 688 -34.82 -19.62 13.34
C SER A 688 -35.60 -20.01 14.63
N PRO A 689 -36.79 -19.43 14.88
CA PRO A 689 -37.58 -18.55 14.00
C PRO A 689 -37.16 -17.08 14.00
N ASP A 690 -36.19 -16.69 14.82
CA ASP A 690 -35.61 -15.35 14.78
C ASP A 690 -34.70 -15.19 13.54
N VAL A 691 -34.47 -13.94 13.14
CA VAL A 691 -33.58 -13.59 12.02
C VAL A 691 -32.37 -12.82 12.55
N VAL A 692 -31.19 -13.05 11.97
CA VAL A 692 -29.97 -12.35 12.38
C VAL A 692 -29.91 -10.99 11.69
N ASP A 693 -29.67 -9.93 12.45
CA ASP A 693 -29.42 -8.60 11.87
C ASP A 693 -27.97 -8.45 11.40
N TRP A 694 -27.80 -8.02 10.14
CA TRP A 694 -26.50 -7.82 9.52
C TRP A 694 -26.21 -6.33 9.37
N HIS A 695 -25.40 -5.80 10.28
CA HIS A 695 -24.92 -4.44 10.27
C HIS A 695 -23.55 -4.40 9.60
N VAL A 696 -23.30 -3.40 8.75
CA VAL A 696 -21.98 -3.21 8.12
C VAL A 696 -21.50 -1.79 8.39
N ALA A 697 -20.29 -1.66 8.92
CA ALA A 697 -19.68 -0.38 9.26
C ALA A 697 -18.45 -0.09 8.41
N CYS A 698 -18.07 1.20 8.32
CA CYS A 698 -16.80 1.65 7.75
C CYS A 698 -16.59 1.35 6.25
N ILE A 699 -17.66 1.33 5.44
CA ILE A 699 -17.52 1.09 3.99
C ILE A 699 -17.03 2.37 3.29
N SER A 700 -15.81 2.33 2.76
CA SER A 700 -15.21 3.45 2.00
C SER A 700 -15.58 3.45 0.50
N ASN A 701 -15.73 2.27 -0.10
CA ASN A 701 -15.91 2.11 -1.55
C ASN A 701 -17.39 1.96 -1.96
N ARG A 702 -17.87 2.83 -2.87
CA ARG A 702 -19.24 2.82 -3.41
C ARG A 702 -19.59 1.51 -4.15
N TRP A 703 -18.62 0.89 -4.83
CA TRP A 703 -18.82 -0.37 -5.55
C TRP A 703 -18.98 -1.55 -4.60
N THR A 704 -18.18 -1.58 -3.52
CA THR A 704 -18.33 -2.55 -2.42
C THR A 704 -19.72 -2.44 -1.80
N LYS A 705 -20.16 -1.21 -1.49
CA LYS A 705 -21.50 -0.97 -0.98
C LYS A 705 -22.58 -1.44 -1.96
N ARG A 706 -22.46 -1.12 -3.26
CA ARG A 706 -23.39 -1.59 -4.30
C ARG A 706 -23.49 -3.10 -4.37
N ALA A 707 -22.36 -3.80 -4.31
CA ALA A 707 -22.33 -5.26 -4.33
C ALA A 707 -23.04 -5.87 -3.10
N LEU A 708 -22.79 -5.35 -1.89
CA LEU A 708 -23.51 -5.76 -0.69
C LEU A 708 -25.02 -5.49 -0.77
N VAL A 709 -25.42 -4.32 -1.28
CA VAL A 709 -26.84 -3.98 -1.51
C VAL A 709 -27.48 -4.96 -2.48
N SER A 710 -26.80 -5.31 -3.57
CA SER A 710 -27.32 -6.28 -4.55
C SER A 710 -27.47 -7.69 -3.98
N ALA A 711 -26.68 -8.03 -2.95
CA ALA A 711 -26.80 -9.26 -2.18
C ALA A 711 -27.90 -9.22 -1.09
N GLY A 712 -28.58 -8.09 -0.93
CA GLY A 712 -29.64 -7.90 0.07
C GLY A 712 -29.13 -7.49 1.46
N PHE A 713 -27.89 -7.03 1.59
CA PHE A 713 -27.40 -6.39 2.82
C PHE A 713 -27.76 -4.89 2.84
N GLY A 714 -27.79 -4.29 4.04
CA GLY A 714 -28.15 -2.87 4.21
C GLY A 714 -29.64 -2.61 4.42
N TYR A 715 -30.47 -3.66 4.39
CA TYR A 715 -31.91 -3.60 4.64
C TYR A 715 -32.31 -4.57 5.76
N PRO A 716 -33.35 -4.25 6.54
CA PRO A 716 -34.00 -5.22 7.42
C PRO A 716 -34.49 -6.42 6.61
N SER A 717 -34.39 -7.63 7.17
CA SER A 717 -34.88 -8.84 6.49
C SER A 717 -36.40 -8.80 6.35
N ALA A 718 -36.89 -8.79 5.11
CA ALA A 718 -38.33 -8.72 4.79
C ALA A 718 -39.05 -10.08 4.91
N ASN A 719 -38.31 -11.18 5.04
CA ASN A 719 -38.86 -12.53 4.99
C ASN A 719 -39.02 -13.10 6.41
N MET A 720 -40.09 -12.71 7.10
CA MET A 720 -40.62 -13.49 8.22
C MET A 720 -41.85 -14.29 7.77
N PRO A 721 -42.03 -15.55 8.22
CA PRO A 721 -43.12 -16.42 7.78
C PRO A 721 -44.54 -15.86 7.96
N ASP A 722 -44.72 -14.85 8.82
CA ASP A 722 -46.02 -14.38 9.31
C ASP A 722 -46.53 -13.09 8.63
N GLY A 723 -45.83 -12.56 7.63
CA GLY A 723 -46.27 -11.37 6.87
C GLY A 723 -46.38 -10.06 7.67
N GLN A 724 -46.03 -10.06 8.97
CA GLN A 724 -46.05 -8.87 9.83
C GLN A 724 -44.78 -8.04 9.63
N ILE A 725 -44.96 -6.78 9.20
CA ILE A 725 -43.88 -5.80 9.09
C ILE A 725 -43.47 -5.38 10.52
N ARG A 726 -42.32 -5.86 11.01
CA ARG A 726 -41.77 -5.43 12.30
C ARG A 726 -41.27 -3.98 12.23
N ARG A 727 -41.54 -3.20 13.28
CA ARG A 727 -40.94 -1.87 13.49
C ARG A 727 -39.43 -2.02 13.73
N TRP A 728 -38.62 -1.31 12.96
CA TRP A 728 -37.16 -1.27 13.10
C TRP A 728 -36.73 0.12 13.59
N LYS A 729 -35.68 0.18 14.42
CA LYS A 729 -35.14 1.44 14.97
C LYS A 729 -33.75 1.65 14.38
N SER A 730 -33.61 2.49 13.34
CA SER A 730 -32.29 2.85 12.82
C SER A 730 -31.73 4.10 13.47
N ILE A 731 -30.45 4.04 13.80
CA ILE A 731 -29.66 5.21 14.17
C ILE A 731 -28.94 5.70 12.92
N PHE A 732 -29.06 6.98 12.62
CA PHE A 732 -28.36 7.64 11.51
C PHE A 732 -27.34 8.65 12.04
N SER A 733 -26.14 8.64 11.48
CA SER A 733 -25.13 9.66 11.75
C SER A 733 -25.45 10.92 10.95
N VAL A 734 -25.53 12.06 11.64
CA VAL A 734 -25.74 13.39 11.04
C VAL A 734 -24.51 14.27 11.26
N ALA A 735 -24.19 15.11 10.28
CA ALA A 735 -23.14 16.12 10.34
C ALA A 735 -23.77 17.52 10.30
N GLU A 736 -23.20 18.44 11.06
CA GLU A 736 -23.58 19.86 11.03
C GLU A 736 -22.95 20.56 9.82
N ILE A 737 -23.76 21.30 9.06
CA ILE A 737 -23.37 22.09 7.91
C ILE A 737 -23.69 23.56 8.20
N GLY A 738 -22.68 24.43 8.11
CA GLY A 738 -22.86 25.88 8.24
C GLY A 738 -22.92 26.42 9.67
N GLY A 739 -21.99 26.01 10.54
CA GLY A 739 -21.71 26.71 11.80
C GLY A 739 -20.62 27.78 11.64
N GLU A 740 -20.36 28.57 12.70
CA GLU A 740 -19.30 29.60 12.71
C GLU A 740 -17.90 29.05 12.36
N GLN A 741 -17.67 27.75 12.55
CA GLN A 741 -16.43 27.02 12.21
C GLN A 741 -16.47 26.29 10.86
N SER A 742 -17.52 26.46 10.05
CA SER A 742 -17.61 25.81 8.74
C SER A 742 -16.60 26.41 7.76
N ALA A 743 -16.02 25.59 6.88
CA ALA A 743 -15.12 26.07 5.82
C ALA A 743 -15.75 27.19 4.95
N ALA A 744 -17.09 27.18 4.79
CA ALA A 744 -17.81 28.25 4.12
C ALA A 744 -17.86 29.53 4.96
N ALA A 745 -18.11 29.43 6.27
CA ALA A 745 -18.10 30.57 7.20
C ALA A 745 -16.69 31.17 7.38
N THR A 746 -15.65 30.33 7.41
CA THR A 746 -14.25 30.77 7.44
C THR A 746 -13.85 31.42 6.11
N ALA A 747 -14.30 30.88 4.96
CA ALA A 747 -14.08 31.51 3.66
C ALA A 747 -14.82 32.84 3.53
N GLU A 748 -16.05 32.94 4.04
CA GLU A 748 -16.80 34.20 4.12
C GLU A 748 -16.15 35.20 5.07
N GLN A 749 -15.62 34.77 6.22
CA GLN A 749 -14.82 35.62 7.12
C GLN A 749 -13.54 36.09 6.45
N GLU A 750 -12.80 35.22 5.75
CA GLU A 750 -11.59 35.62 5.02
C GLU A 750 -11.91 36.61 3.89
N VAL A 751 -13.03 36.42 3.19
CA VAL A 751 -13.49 37.34 2.15
C VAL A 751 -13.89 38.67 2.78
N ASN A 752 -14.67 38.65 3.86
CA ASN A 752 -15.06 39.85 4.60
C ASN A 752 -13.85 40.58 5.21
N GLU A 753 -12.83 39.87 5.71
CA GLU A 753 -11.58 40.48 6.18
C GLU A 753 -10.79 41.11 5.03
N LYS A 754 -10.75 40.47 3.86
CA LYS A 754 -10.10 41.01 2.66
C LYS A 754 -10.85 42.21 2.07
N GLU A 755 -12.18 42.22 2.16
CA GLU A 755 -13.05 43.24 1.56
C GLU A 755 -13.31 44.44 2.49
N PHE A 756 -13.45 44.21 3.81
CA PHE A 756 -13.72 45.25 4.82
C PHE A 756 -12.50 45.64 5.68
N GLY A 757 -11.40 44.87 5.65
CA GLY A 757 -10.14 45.20 6.34
C GLY A 757 -9.55 46.59 6.00
N PRO A 758 -9.63 47.07 4.74
CA PRO A 758 -9.19 48.43 4.38
C PRO A 758 -10.08 49.54 4.98
N THR A 759 -11.38 49.28 5.16
CA THR A 759 -12.34 50.28 5.69
C THR A 759 -12.31 50.41 7.21
N LEU A 760 -12.02 49.32 7.95
CA LEU A 760 -11.92 49.34 9.42
C LEU A 760 -10.62 50.00 9.91
N SER A 761 -9.52 49.81 9.19
CA SER A 761 -8.24 50.47 9.48
C SER A 761 -8.28 51.99 9.22
N ALA A 762 -9.16 52.47 8.33
CA ALA A 762 -9.44 53.89 8.14
C ALA A 762 -10.29 54.50 9.27
N ARG A 763 -11.28 53.75 9.79
CA ARG A 763 -12.16 54.21 10.89
C ARG A 763 -11.47 54.21 12.25
N GLY A 764 -10.55 53.28 12.50
CA GLY A 764 -9.74 53.23 13.72
C GLY A 764 -8.78 54.43 13.89
N ARG A 765 -8.31 55.02 12.78
CA ARG A 765 -7.47 56.24 12.81
C ARG A 765 -8.26 57.52 13.10
N VAL A 766 -9.57 57.54 12.87
CA VAL A 766 -10.44 58.69 13.17
C VAL A 766 -10.94 58.65 14.62
N ALA A 767 -11.18 57.46 15.18
CA ALA A 767 -11.63 57.31 16.57
C ALA A 767 -10.56 57.67 17.62
N GLN A 768 -9.27 57.50 17.30
CA GLN A 768 -8.17 57.86 18.21
C GLN A 768 -7.92 59.38 18.30
N GLN A 769 -8.54 60.18 17.43
CA GLN A 769 -8.47 61.65 17.45
C GLN A 769 -9.63 62.32 18.22
N GLN A 770 -10.69 61.59 18.58
CA GLN A 770 -11.86 62.12 19.30
C GLN A 770 -11.92 61.72 20.79
N GLN A 771 -11.02 60.86 21.27
CA GLN A 771 -10.98 60.40 22.66
C GLN A 771 -10.16 61.32 23.61
N GLN A 772 -10.00 62.60 23.26
CA GLN A 772 -9.32 63.61 24.10
C GLN A 772 -10.26 64.70 24.65
N ARG A 773 -11.59 64.55 24.53
CA ARG A 773 -12.54 65.52 25.12
C ARG A 773 -13.75 64.84 25.78
N GLY A 774 -13.75 64.90 27.13
CA GLY A 774 -14.91 64.88 28.04
C GLY A 774 -15.73 63.57 28.07
N GLY A 775 -15.95 62.87 29.17
CA GLY A 775 -16.01 63.27 30.59
C GLY A 775 -17.46 63.44 31.04
N GLY A 776 -18.00 62.43 31.75
CA GLY A 776 -19.05 62.63 32.76
C GLY A 776 -20.49 62.16 32.45
N ASN A 777 -20.91 61.17 33.26
CA ASN A 777 -22.21 61.00 33.92
C ASN A 777 -23.53 60.75 33.14
N SER A 778 -23.98 59.49 33.25
CA SER A 778 -25.17 58.99 33.98
C SER A 778 -26.54 59.67 33.91
N MET A 779 -27.54 58.78 33.82
CA MET A 779 -28.92 58.80 34.36
C MET A 779 -30.09 59.09 33.41
N ASP A 780 -30.88 58.02 33.23
CA ASP A 780 -32.29 57.86 33.62
C ASP A 780 -33.46 58.47 32.81
N ILE A 781 -34.30 57.53 32.35
CA ILE A 781 -35.74 57.39 32.61
C ILE A 781 -36.77 58.08 31.67
N GLU A 782 -37.57 57.17 31.08
CA GLU A 782 -39.01 57.17 30.75
C GLU A 782 -39.65 58.07 29.67
N SER A 783 -40.13 57.35 28.64
CA SER A 783 -41.49 57.29 28.07
C SER A 783 -42.28 58.57 27.80
N GLY A 784 -42.67 58.75 26.53
CA GLY A 784 -43.74 59.66 26.12
C GLY A 784 -43.97 59.64 24.60
N SER A 785 -45.22 59.51 24.21
CA SER A 785 -45.74 59.15 22.88
C SER A 785 -45.87 60.31 21.86
N ALA A 786 -45.61 59.96 20.59
CA ALA A 786 -46.35 60.26 19.35
C ALA A 786 -46.42 61.68 18.71
N THR A 787 -46.36 61.63 17.36
CA THR A 787 -46.75 62.58 16.28
C THR A 787 -45.84 63.79 15.99
N ASP A 788 -45.11 63.76 14.85
CA ASP A 788 -45.37 64.45 13.54
C ASP A 788 -45.16 65.98 13.66
N ASP A 789 -44.35 66.69 12.86
CA ASP A 789 -44.20 66.65 11.41
C ASP A 789 -42.94 67.43 10.93
N THR A 790 -42.46 67.07 9.71
CA THR A 790 -41.70 67.89 8.70
C THR A 790 -40.27 68.37 9.01
N GLU A 791 -39.25 68.26 8.14
CA GLU A 791 -39.23 68.37 6.67
C GLU A 791 -37.90 67.80 6.06
N ALA A 792 -38.06 66.99 4.98
CA ALA A 792 -37.30 66.96 3.71
C ALA A 792 -35.79 66.54 3.68
N VAL A 793 -35.22 65.84 2.69
CA VAL A 793 -35.46 65.71 1.23
C VAL A 793 -34.81 64.41 0.69
N GLY A 794 -35.49 63.77 -0.28
CA GLY A 794 -34.86 63.14 -1.47
C GLY A 794 -34.50 61.66 -1.32
N THR A 795 -35.03 60.73 -2.10
CA THR A 795 -35.27 60.79 -3.55
C THR A 795 -36.08 59.56 -3.93
N LEU A 796 -37.13 59.67 -4.77
CA LEU A 796 -37.56 58.59 -5.69
C LEU A 796 -38.71 59.04 -6.61
N LYS A 797 -38.46 58.92 -7.92
CA LYS A 797 -39.40 58.64 -9.04
C LYS A 797 -38.48 58.39 -10.26
N ALA A 798 -38.72 57.45 -11.17
CA ALA A 798 -39.97 56.81 -11.57
C ALA A 798 -39.70 55.56 -12.46
N THR A 799 -40.59 54.54 -12.35
CA THR A 799 -41.40 53.88 -13.42
C THR A 799 -40.71 53.23 -14.64
N ALA A 800 -41.18 52.15 -15.29
CA ALA A 800 -42.35 51.26 -15.21
C ALA A 800 -42.04 50.03 -16.11
N SER A 801 -42.55 48.82 -15.88
CA SER A 801 -43.76 48.22 -16.51
C SER A 801 -43.59 46.69 -16.37
N GLY A 802 -44.57 45.80 -16.19
CA GLY A 802 -46.02 45.85 -16.33
C GLY A 802 -46.49 44.82 -17.38
N SER A 803 -46.87 43.61 -16.99
CA SER A 803 -48.00 42.86 -17.60
C SER A 803 -48.40 41.65 -16.77
N GLU A 804 -49.70 41.60 -16.50
CA GLU A 804 -50.47 40.71 -15.63
C GLU A 804 -50.88 39.38 -16.29
N ARG A 805 -51.21 38.36 -15.46
CA ARG A 805 -52.56 37.73 -15.43
C ARG A 805 -52.78 36.90 -14.14
N VAL A 806 -54.03 36.96 -13.67
CA VAL A 806 -54.59 36.74 -12.31
C VAL A 806 -55.23 35.30 -12.20
N PRO A 807 -56.04 34.89 -11.17
CA PRO A 807 -55.65 34.05 -10.00
C PRO A 807 -56.64 32.87 -9.64
N GLY A 808 -56.40 32.25 -8.48
CA GLY A 808 -57.40 31.59 -7.59
C GLY A 808 -56.87 30.28 -6.98
N ASP A 809 -56.94 29.93 -5.68
CA ASP A 809 -57.46 30.49 -4.42
C ASP A 809 -56.70 29.75 -3.29
N ALA A 810 -55.97 30.41 -2.38
CA ALA A 810 -56.36 30.93 -1.07
C ALA A 810 -56.51 29.90 0.07
N ALA A 811 -55.54 29.90 1.01
CA ALA A 811 -55.78 29.66 2.44
C ALA A 811 -54.61 30.21 3.31
N THR A 812 -54.79 31.46 3.75
CA THR A 812 -54.43 32.03 5.07
C THR A 812 -53.06 31.73 5.70
N HIS A 813 -52.14 32.69 5.52
CA HIS A 813 -51.07 32.99 6.48
C HIS A 813 -51.61 33.79 7.67
N SER A 814 -51.44 33.29 8.89
CA SER A 814 -51.39 34.12 10.10
C SER A 814 -49.96 34.12 10.63
N ARG A 815 -49.39 35.33 10.75
CA ARG A 815 -48.06 35.63 11.28
C ARG A 815 -47.95 35.22 12.75
N PHE A 816 -46.84 34.58 13.11
CA PHE A 816 -46.18 34.80 14.39
C PHE A 816 -44.68 34.88 14.14
N GLY A 817 -44.05 35.95 14.62
CA GLY A 817 -42.64 36.25 14.39
C GLY A 817 -41.71 35.26 15.09
N SER A 818 -40.66 34.85 14.39
CA SER A 818 -39.47 34.28 15.00
C SER A 818 -38.32 35.26 14.80
N ILE A 819 -37.93 35.89 15.91
CA ILE A 819 -36.63 36.51 16.09
C ILE A 819 -35.55 35.42 15.89
N GLY A 820 -34.39 35.81 15.36
CA GLY A 820 -33.40 34.92 14.76
C GLY A 820 -32.84 33.85 15.69
N ASN A 821 -32.49 32.72 15.08
CA ASN A 821 -31.52 31.78 15.62
C ASN A 821 -30.66 31.26 14.46
N GLY A 822 -29.36 31.55 14.49
CA GLY A 822 -28.37 31.04 13.54
C GLY A 822 -28.05 29.57 13.82
N GLY A 823 -29.05 28.69 13.70
CA GLY A 823 -28.85 27.25 13.88
C GLY A 823 -28.29 26.61 12.61
N GLY A 824 -27.09 26.03 12.71
CA GLY A 824 -26.49 25.24 11.63
C GLY A 824 -27.42 24.12 11.14
N ARG A 825 -27.36 23.82 9.83
CA ARG A 825 -28.21 22.81 9.20
C ARG A 825 -27.59 21.43 9.37
N THR A 826 -28.28 20.47 9.99
CA THR A 826 -27.79 19.09 10.06
C THR A 826 -28.17 18.27 8.81
N VAL A 827 -27.26 17.39 8.36
CA VAL A 827 -27.42 16.54 7.16
C VAL A 827 -26.93 15.13 7.45
N ALA A 828 -27.65 14.12 6.95
CA ALA A 828 -27.24 12.72 7.09
C ALA A 828 -25.92 12.43 6.34
N VAL A 829 -24.99 11.74 7.00
CA VAL A 829 -23.68 11.35 6.42
C VAL A 829 -23.82 10.20 5.42
N HIS A 830 -24.81 9.33 5.63
CA HIS A 830 -25.13 8.21 4.74
C HIS A 830 -26.59 8.21 4.31
N GLY A 831 -26.87 7.48 3.22
CA GLY A 831 -28.21 7.39 2.67
C GLY A 831 -29.20 6.79 3.66
N ILE A 832 -30.28 7.51 3.93
CA ILE A 832 -31.36 7.06 4.85
C ILE A 832 -32.04 5.79 4.32
N ASN A 833 -31.95 5.56 3.00
CA ASN A 833 -32.46 4.38 2.31
C ASN A 833 -31.71 3.07 2.64
N ARG A 834 -30.62 3.10 3.42
CA ARG A 834 -29.80 1.92 3.79
C ARG A 834 -29.49 1.89 5.29
N PRO A 835 -30.49 1.60 6.14
CA PRO A 835 -30.40 1.80 7.59
C PRO A 835 -29.45 0.86 8.35
N LEU A 836 -29.01 -0.24 7.74
CA LEU A 836 -28.04 -1.17 8.36
C LEU A 836 -26.59 -0.89 7.95
N PHE A 837 -26.34 0.20 7.21
CA PHE A 837 -25.00 0.68 6.94
C PHE A 837 -24.64 1.85 7.84
N HIS A 838 -23.47 1.74 8.48
CA HIS A 838 -23.03 2.62 9.54
C HIS A 838 -21.70 3.27 9.19
N VAL A 839 -21.51 4.51 9.66
CA VAL A 839 -20.23 5.21 9.48
C VAL A 839 -19.15 4.57 10.34
N ASP A 840 -19.50 4.19 11.58
CA ASP A 840 -18.57 3.66 12.58
C ASP A 840 -19.16 2.47 13.35
N LEU A 841 -18.31 1.79 14.13
CA LEU A 841 -18.73 0.63 14.92
C LEU A 841 -19.65 0.99 16.09
N THR A 842 -19.53 2.21 16.63
CA THR A 842 -20.35 2.64 17.76
C THR A 842 -21.81 2.80 17.33
N SER A 843 -22.07 3.50 16.22
CA SER A 843 -23.42 3.62 15.66
C SER A 843 -23.97 2.26 15.22
N ALA A 844 -23.14 1.41 14.62
CA ALA A 844 -23.53 0.04 14.26
C ALA A 844 -23.98 -0.77 15.48
N LEU A 845 -23.21 -0.71 16.58
CA LEU A 845 -23.53 -1.41 17.82
C LEU A 845 -24.79 -0.88 18.48
N GLN A 846 -24.92 0.44 18.61
CA GLN A 846 -26.11 1.06 19.21
C GLN A 846 -27.37 0.74 18.39
N SER A 847 -27.27 0.77 17.06
CA SER A 847 -28.36 0.41 16.15
C SER A 847 -28.74 -1.08 16.31
N ALA A 848 -27.74 -1.97 16.43
CA ALA A 848 -27.98 -3.39 16.66
C ALA A 848 -28.67 -3.65 18.00
N ILE A 849 -28.23 -3.00 19.08
CA ILE A 849 -28.85 -3.11 20.41
C ILE A 849 -30.30 -2.60 20.36
N ALA A 850 -30.54 -1.41 19.77
CA ALA A 850 -31.87 -0.84 19.66
C ALA A 850 -32.85 -1.73 18.87
N ASN A 851 -32.36 -2.39 17.81
CA ASN A 851 -33.16 -3.37 17.06
C ASN A 851 -33.46 -4.63 17.86
N VAL A 852 -32.51 -5.13 18.66
CA VAL A 852 -32.70 -6.30 19.52
C VAL A 852 -33.70 -6.00 20.64
N GLU A 853 -33.56 -4.85 21.32
CA GLU A 853 -34.47 -4.43 22.38
C GLU A 853 -35.90 -4.22 21.84
N ALA A 854 -36.05 -3.57 20.68
CA ALA A 854 -37.35 -3.40 20.04
C ALA A 854 -38.02 -4.74 19.69
N ARG A 855 -37.24 -5.77 19.32
CA ARG A 855 -37.78 -7.13 19.09
C ARG A 855 -38.27 -7.75 20.40
N VAL A 856 -37.48 -7.65 21.47
CA VAL A 856 -37.84 -8.22 22.78
C VAL A 856 -39.13 -7.59 23.31
N GLU A 857 -39.24 -6.25 23.25
CA GLU A 857 -40.45 -5.50 23.62
C GLU A 857 -41.70 -6.01 22.88
N PHE A 858 -41.59 -6.22 21.56
CA PHE A 858 -42.68 -6.70 20.71
C PHE A 858 -43.12 -8.13 21.06
N THR A 859 -42.18 -9.06 21.27
CA THR A 859 -42.50 -10.43 21.70
C THR A 859 -43.16 -10.46 23.08
N GLY A 860 -42.74 -9.60 24.01
CA GLY A 860 -43.34 -9.50 25.35
C GLY A 860 -44.76 -8.92 25.36
N THR A 861 -45.10 -8.04 24.41
CA THR A 861 -46.47 -7.54 24.23
C THR A 861 -47.37 -8.57 23.56
N ALA A 862 -46.85 -9.36 22.60
CA ALA A 862 -47.60 -10.42 21.93
C ALA A 862 -47.96 -11.60 22.86
N SER A 863 -47.12 -11.94 23.85
CA SER A 863 -47.41 -12.98 24.86
C SER A 863 -48.48 -12.53 25.86
N SER A 864 -48.49 -11.25 26.25
CA SER A 864 -49.49 -10.66 27.14
C SER A 864 -50.91 -10.68 26.56
N ILE A 865 -51.05 -10.58 25.23
CA ILE A 865 -52.33 -10.66 24.50
C ILE A 865 -52.86 -12.11 24.41
N LYS A 866 -51.99 -13.13 24.56
CA LYS A 866 -52.37 -14.56 24.48
C LYS A 866 -52.57 -15.24 25.85
N GLY A 867 -52.51 -14.51 26.96
CA GLY A 867 -52.84 -15.05 28.29
C GLY A 867 -51.88 -16.13 28.79
N VAL A 868 -50.58 -15.98 28.54
CA VAL A 868 -49.54 -16.84 29.14
C VAL A 868 -48.61 -15.97 29.97
N GLU A 869 -48.59 -16.19 31.29
CA GLU A 869 -47.71 -15.46 32.21
C GLU A 869 -46.22 -15.70 31.88
N PRO A 870 -45.37 -14.66 31.90
CA PRO A 870 -43.94 -14.82 31.70
C PRO A 870 -43.27 -15.34 32.98
N VAL A 871 -42.47 -16.41 32.85
CA VAL A 871 -41.53 -16.86 33.88
C VAL A 871 -40.46 -15.79 34.07
N ALA A 872 -40.35 -15.26 35.29
CA ALA A 872 -39.44 -14.18 35.65
C ALA A 872 -37.96 -14.58 35.48
N THR A 873 -37.20 -13.75 34.75
CA THR A 873 -35.73 -13.71 34.81
C THR A 873 -35.29 -12.84 35.99
N PRO A 874 -34.29 -13.24 36.80
CA PRO A 874 -33.89 -12.49 37.98
C PRO A 874 -33.09 -11.23 37.59
N THR A 875 -33.51 -10.09 38.09
CA THR A 875 -32.77 -8.82 38.11
C THR A 875 -31.61 -8.89 39.11
N PRO A 876 -30.46 -8.24 38.85
CA PRO A 876 -29.37 -8.15 39.82
C PRO A 876 -29.70 -7.10 40.89
N ILE A 877 -29.73 -7.52 42.16
CA ILE A 877 -29.91 -6.62 43.30
C ILE A 877 -28.56 -5.97 43.63
N SER A 878 -28.48 -4.65 43.47
CA SER A 878 -27.51 -3.79 44.15
C SER A 878 -27.98 -3.55 45.59
N GLN A 879 -27.20 -3.95 46.60
CA GLN A 879 -27.44 -3.55 47.99
C GLN A 879 -26.39 -2.54 48.44
N SER A 880 -26.86 -1.30 48.62
CA SER A 880 -26.25 -0.23 49.41
C SER A 880 -26.46 -0.48 50.91
N GLN A 881 -25.46 -0.07 51.69
CA GLN A 881 -25.41 -0.12 53.15
C GLN A 881 -26.49 0.74 53.82
N GLU A 882 -27.04 0.27 54.96
CA GLU A 882 -27.24 1.11 56.16
C GLU A 882 -27.51 0.25 57.43
N ASN A 883 -26.54 0.32 58.34
CA ASN A 883 -26.53 0.35 59.81
C ASN A 883 -27.74 -0.02 60.69
N PHE A 884 -27.38 -0.66 61.82
CA PHE A 884 -27.64 -0.34 63.25
C PHE A 884 -28.08 -1.52 64.16
N GLU A 885 -27.22 -1.74 65.17
CA GLU A 885 -27.47 -2.11 66.58
C GLU A 885 -27.60 -3.57 67.07
N GLY A 886 -26.80 -3.87 68.11
CA GLY A 886 -27.11 -4.88 69.14
C GLY A 886 -25.98 -5.85 69.50
N GLY A 887 -25.08 -5.45 70.41
CA GLY A 887 -23.97 -6.28 70.90
C GLY A 887 -24.29 -7.23 72.07
N SER A 888 -23.35 -8.14 72.35
CA SER A 888 -22.96 -8.76 73.66
C SER A 888 -22.35 -10.16 73.41
N THR A 889 -21.01 -10.31 73.43
CA THR A 889 -20.12 -10.72 74.55
C THR A 889 -20.16 -12.19 74.98
N SER A 890 -18.94 -12.75 75.08
CA SER A 890 -18.49 -13.98 75.78
C SER A 890 -18.82 -15.32 75.10
N GLY A 891 -17.92 -16.29 74.92
CA GLY A 891 -16.63 -16.57 75.54
C GLY A 891 -16.70 -17.97 76.17
N GLY A 892 -16.07 -18.99 75.57
CA GLY A 892 -15.93 -20.31 76.19
C GLY A 892 -15.84 -21.51 75.22
N SER A 893 -14.61 -21.93 74.91
CA SER A 893 -14.24 -23.27 74.44
C SER A 893 -13.82 -24.15 75.66
N PRO A 894 -13.44 -25.45 75.56
CA PRO A 894 -13.42 -26.37 74.40
C PRO A 894 -13.96 -27.81 74.72
N GLY A 895 -14.03 -28.71 73.72
CA GLY A 895 -14.15 -30.16 74.00
C GLY A 895 -14.55 -31.09 72.86
N THR A 896 -13.63 -31.35 71.92
CA THR A 896 -13.36 -32.62 71.20
C THR A 896 -14.49 -33.47 70.58
N GLY A 897 -14.43 -33.71 69.26
CA GLY A 897 -15.17 -34.81 68.60
C GLY A 897 -15.19 -34.81 67.05
N SER A 898 -14.04 -35.09 66.42
CA SER A 898 -13.82 -35.77 65.11
C SER A 898 -14.87 -35.72 63.95
N LYS A 899 -14.47 -35.02 62.85
CA LYS A 899 -14.51 -35.32 61.36
C LYS A 899 -15.79 -35.92 60.70
N PRO A 900 -16.21 -35.43 59.50
CA PRO A 900 -15.47 -35.71 58.25
C PRO A 900 -15.37 -34.59 57.18
N LEU A 901 -14.30 -34.72 56.38
CA LEU A 901 -14.06 -34.34 54.97
C LEU A 901 -14.50 -32.94 54.45
N GLY A 902 -13.51 -32.05 54.33
CA GLY A 902 -13.49 -30.99 53.32
C GLY A 902 -12.70 -31.44 52.08
N VAL A 903 -13.23 -31.15 50.90
CA VAL A 903 -12.49 -31.17 49.63
C VAL A 903 -12.61 -29.76 49.03
N SER A 904 -11.50 -29.06 49.01
CA SER A 904 -11.27 -27.79 48.32
C SER A 904 -11.13 -28.03 46.82
N LEU A 905 -11.87 -27.29 45.99
CA LEU A 905 -11.67 -27.23 44.54
C LEU A 905 -10.52 -26.26 44.20
N PRO A 906 -9.63 -26.59 43.23
CA PRO A 906 -8.57 -25.68 42.78
C PRO A 906 -9.05 -24.75 41.64
N PRO A 907 -8.28 -23.69 41.32
CA PRO A 907 -8.64 -22.66 40.35
C PRO A 907 -8.45 -23.11 38.88
N TYR A 908 -9.10 -22.38 37.98
CA TYR A 908 -9.13 -22.58 36.53
C TYR A 908 -7.73 -22.50 35.88
N GLU A 909 -7.27 -23.58 35.24
CA GLU A 909 -6.13 -23.61 34.33
C GLU A 909 -6.56 -23.27 32.89
N LEU A 910 -5.93 -22.25 32.31
CA LEU A 910 -5.98 -21.94 30.88
C LEU A 910 -5.04 -22.88 30.12
N VAL A 911 -5.58 -23.65 29.18
CA VAL A 911 -4.80 -24.56 28.32
C VAL A 911 -4.21 -23.79 27.12
N ASP A 912 -2.88 -23.79 27.04
CA ASP A 912 -2.05 -23.31 25.93
C ASP A 912 -2.25 -24.17 24.66
N PRO A 913 -2.53 -23.60 23.47
CA PRO A 913 -2.85 -24.38 22.27
C PRO A 913 -1.63 -24.94 21.50
N ARG A 914 -0.41 -24.94 22.06
CA ARG A 914 0.78 -25.55 21.42
C ARG A 914 1.07 -26.95 21.94
N LYS A 915 0.26 -27.96 21.58
CA LYS A 915 0.64 -29.39 21.52
C LYS A 915 -0.58 -30.22 21.13
N GLU A 916 -0.66 -30.60 19.87
CA GLU A 916 -1.13 -31.93 19.43
C GLU A 916 -1.09 -31.97 17.90
N ASP A 917 0.11 -32.23 17.39
CA ASP A 917 0.31 -32.67 16.01
C ASP A 917 1.38 -33.75 16.07
N GLN A 918 0.99 -34.98 16.46
CA GLN A 918 1.80 -36.18 16.29
C GLN A 918 0.90 -37.37 15.92
N SER A 919 1.05 -37.81 14.68
CA SER A 919 0.51 -39.04 14.10
C SER A 919 1.03 -40.30 14.81
N PRO A 920 0.27 -41.42 14.89
CA PRO A 920 0.81 -42.69 15.35
C PRO A 920 1.45 -43.47 14.20
N GLY A 921 2.78 -43.67 14.31
CA GLY A 921 3.54 -44.67 13.57
C GLY A 921 3.47 -46.05 14.22
N SER A 922 3.69 -47.06 13.38
CA SER A 922 3.49 -48.50 13.54
C SER A 922 4.43 -49.29 14.46
N LYS A 923 3.88 -50.38 15.03
CA LYS A 923 4.46 -51.74 15.26
C LYS A 923 5.41 -51.98 16.44
N PRO A 924 5.57 -53.23 16.96
CA PRO A 924 5.40 -54.56 16.32
C PRO A 924 3.98 -55.13 16.25
#